data_AF-A0A6H9USS4-F1
#
_entry.id   AF-A0A6H9USS4-F1
#
_cell.length_a   1.000
_cell.length_b   1.000
_cell.length_c   1.000
_cell.angle_alpha   90.00
_cell.angle_beta   90.00
_cell.angle_gamma   90.00
#
_symmetry.space_group_name_H-M   'P 1'
#
loop_
_entity.id
_entity.type
_entity.pdbx_description
1 polymer ?
#
loop_
_entity_poly.entity_id
_entity_poly.type
_entity_poly.pdbx_seq_one_letter_code
_entity_poly.pdbx_strand_id
1 'polypeptide(L)'
;MAGRHLPEGHLSPDADFFDAGGSSVNAVELVAELEDELGMELDLDEVFADARPRSLARRWLQTTGATALPAPPLRTPLPPPTAPAIVLPRPHAAAPHTTARREDLDQILADLALADRLPFTGSPEPLPPRRILLTGATGFLGSHMLLDLLRHSDAQVYCLVRASDQAAAVTRLGEALRSYELPWSSEVRRRITVLPGDIRRPHLGLSDDLWHRLAHELDSVVGVAAAVDFLRGYPSLRSSNVLGALTLAELAATGRPKPLHHISSIAVFNEVGITSMGEEDPLAHVDRLIAGYDQTKWAAEVALRRARDHGLVVTALRPGGIGGHTKTGAYNPQDLSSGLISAFGRFRTVPAFRYLNAAPVDWVSRTAVGVICEPDAWGFDYNLTGVPNTLDDVVRDMALGGMHVRVQDWDEWRADALARLEADPVPELTFLARVLQSPTALKLCEATLKGPAATMDRTAALTEALGLAPAARYDARAQLRTFEKLAHDGLARLPHKDDQPYLWFSETTEGGVRPIGTAAPASPCATDLTLSIASMHQLVTERRVDARGELRCPAVHPDPLTVERGDVWIRPEEGIPQQHGLRHQLLCYRLQLRDADGGRWWLEGRKYARARRDLWRQTRALSIEIGRAGEVASLAGEVVVPADSYVRDQIDGIKVDPRLTSQEKRAAKLTWLAWFGLEMGRGLLGPFARAAADLLDLRRPQTSTEHNR
;
A
#
# COMPACT_ATOMS: atom_id res chain seq x y z
N MET A 1 -34.51 19.10 -5.78
CA MET A 1 -34.10 17.71 -6.05
C MET A 1 -32.78 17.42 -5.37
N ALA A 2 -31.65 18.03 -5.78
CA ALA A 2 -30.34 17.85 -5.12
C ALA A 2 -30.36 17.88 -3.58
N GLY A 3 -31.07 18.84 -2.96
CA GLY A 3 -31.20 18.91 -1.49
C GLY A 3 -31.81 17.68 -0.82
N ARG A 4 -32.66 16.89 -1.50
CA ARG A 4 -33.30 15.67 -0.95
C ARG A 4 -32.28 14.58 -0.59
N HIS A 5 -31.11 14.59 -1.25
CA HIS A 5 -30.05 13.61 -1.07
C HIS A 5 -28.94 14.07 -0.10
N LEU A 6 -29.14 15.22 0.56
CA LEU A 6 -28.16 15.81 1.45
C LEU A 6 -28.63 15.73 2.91
N PRO A 7 -27.70 15.62 3.88
CA PRO A 7 -28.05 15.58 5.30
C PRO A 7 -28.90 16.77 5.77
N GLU A 8 -28.68 17.95 5.19
CA GLU A 8 -29.41 19.18 5.54
C GLU A 8 -30.74 19.36 4.79
N GLY A 9 -31.07 18.48 3.84
CA GLY A 9 -32.33 18.52 3.10
C GLY A 9 -32.48 19.67 2.09
N HIS A 10 -31.48 20.57 1.97
CA HIS A 10 -31.51 21.73 1.09
C HIS A 10 -30.12 22.01 0.48
N LEU A 11 -30.10 22.67 -0.69
CA LEU A 11 -28.85 23.07 -1.38
C LEU A 11 -29.06 24.41 -2.08
N SER A 12 -28.15 25.36 -1.87
CA SER A 12 -28.15 26.62 -2.62
C SER A 12 -27.87 26.38 -4.12
N PRO A 13 -28.45 27.17 -5.05
CA PRO A 13 -28.20 27.00 -6.49
C PRO A 13 -26.72 27.09 -6.91
N ASP A 14 -25.90 27.76 -6.11
CA ASP A 14 -24.46 27.96 -6.34
C ASP A 14 -23.58 27.07 -5.45
N ALA A 15 -24.16 26.31 -4.53
CA ALA A 15 -23.41 25.40 -3.67
C ALA A 15 -23.15 24.08 -4.41
N ASP A 16 -21.91 23.59 -4.32
CA ASP A 16 -21.55 22.30 -4.89
C ASP A 16 -22.16 21.17 -4.05
N PHE A 17 -22.81 20.23 -4.73
CA PHE A 17 -23.51 19.11 -4.10
C PHE A 17 -22.59 18.25 -3.22
N PHE A 18 -21.37 17.98 -3.68
CA PHE A 18 -20.43 17.15 -2.93
C PHE A 18 -19.85 17.89 -1.72
N ASP A 19 -19.63 19.21 -1.84
CA ASP A 19 -19.21 20.02 -0.69
C ASP A 19 -20.27 20.07 0.42
N ALA A 20 -21.55 19.98 0.05
CA ALA A 20 -22.69 19.91 0.97
C ALA A 20 -22.94 18.50 1.55
N GLY A 21 -22.05 17.52 1.26
CA GLY A 21 -22.10 16.18 1.84
C GLY A 21 -22.73 15.11 0.95
N GLY A 22 -23.04 15.43 -0.31
CA GLY A 22 -23.49 14.44 -1.28
C GLY A 22 -22.40 13.42 -1.60
N SER A 23 -22.75 12.14 -1.66
CA SER A 23 -21.84 11.08 -2.09
C SER A 23 -21.97 10.79 -3.58
N SER A 24 -21.04 10.01 -4.15
CA SER A 24 -21.16 9.49 -5.52
C SER A 24 -22.43 8.64 -5.73
N VAL A 25 -22.89 7.92 -4.70
CA VAL A 25 -24.16 7.16 -4.78
C VAL A 25 -25.33 8.13 -4.89
N ASN A 26 -25.31 9.18 -4.09
CA ASN A 26 -26.33 10.22 -4.15
C ASN A 26 -26.31 11.00 -5.48
N ALA A 27 -25.15 11.12 -6.13
CA ALA A 27 -25.06 11.72 -7.46
C ALA A 27 -25.74 10.85 -8.53
N VAL A 28 -25.60 9.52 -8.46
CA VAL A 28 -26.31 8.59 -9.35
C VAL A 28 -27.83 8.68 -9.12
N GLU A 29 -28.26 8.68 -7.86
CA GLU A 29 -29.67 8.86 -7.50
C GLU A 29 -30.21 10.21 -7.99
N LEU A 30 -29.42 11.28 -7.89
CA LEU A 30 -29.76 12.61 -8.38
C LEU A 30 -29.94 12.62 -9.91
N VAL A 31 -29.04 12.00 -10.67
CA VAL A 31 -29.17 11.93 -12.14
C VAL A 31 -30.44 11.20 -12.54
N ALA A 32 -30.70 10.03 -11.94
CA ALA A 32 -31.92 9.26 -12.20
C ALA A 32 -33.19 10.06 -11.87
N GLU A 33 -33.21 10.77 -10.75
CA GLU A 33 -34.36 11.60 -10.37
C GLU A 33 -34.56 12.79 -11.32
N LEU A 34 -33.48 13.43 -11.78
CA LEU A 34 -33.52 14.54 -12.76
C LEU A 34 -34.06 14.09 -14.12
N GLU A 35 -33.71 12.89 -14.56
CA GLU A 35 -34.28 12.27 -15.75
C GLU A 35 -35.78 11.98 -15.55
N ASP A 36 -36.13 11.31 -14.45
CA ASP A 36 -37.51 10.88 -14.15
C ASP A 36 -38.49 12.04 -13.93
N GLU A 37 -38.10 13.09 -13.19
CA GLU A 37 -39.01 14.19 -12.85
C GLU A 37 -38.95 15.37 -13.82
N LEU A 38 -37.79 15.64 -14.44
CA LEU A 38 -37.59 16.81 -15.28
C LEU A 38 -37.27 16.49 -16.75
N GLY A 39 -37.12 15.21 -17.12
CA GLY A 39 -36.65 14.82 -18.45
C GLY A 39 -35.24 15.33 -18.74
N MET A 40 -34.46 15.65 -17.69
CA MET A 40 -33.11 16.15 -17.82
C MET A 40 -32.13 14.98 -17.88
N GLU A 41 -31.85 14.51 -19.09
CA GLU A 41 -30.75 13.56 -19.33
C GLU A 41 -29.41 14.28 -19.10
N LEU A 42 -28.68 13.87 -18.08
CA LEU A 42 -27.34 14.36 -17.73
C LEU A 42 -26.36 13.19 -17.70
N ASP A 43 -25.16 13.41 -18.23
CA ASP A 43 -24.07 12.45 -18.01
C ASP A 43 -23.57 12.57 -16.56
N LEU A 44 -23.29 11.43 -15.93
CA LEU A 44 -22.73 11.40 -14.58
C LEU A 44 -21.36 12.10 -14.53
N ASP A 45 -20.57 12.03 -15.60
CA ASP A 45 -19.30 12.76 -15.70
C ASP A 45 -19.53 14.30 -15.69
N GLU A 46 -20.67 14.79 -16.20
CA GLU A 46 -21.03 16.22 -16.13
C GLU A 46 -21.37 16.66 -14.70
N VAL A 47 -22.02 15.78 -13.93
CA VAL A 47 -22.31 16.01 -12.52
C VAL A 47 -21.03 16.02 -11.70
N PHE A 48 -20.13 15.05 -11.89
CA PHE A 48 -18.84 15.06 -11.19
C PHE A 48 -17.98 16.27 -11.56
N ALA A 49 -18.06 16.71 -12.81
CA ALA A 49 -17.35 17.89 -13.27
C ALA A 49 -17.74 19.18 -12.54
N ASP A 50 -19.04 19.44 -12.35
CA ASP A 50 -19.54 20.61 -11.61
C ASP A 50 -20.98 20.36 -11.12
N ALA A 51 -21.14 20.00 -9.85
CA ALA A 51 -22.42 19.58 -9.30
C ALA A 51 -23.26 20.73 -8.73
N ARG A 52 -22.96 21.98 -9.11
CA ARG A 52 -23.79 23.13 -8.75
C ARG A 52 -25.09 23.10 -9.56
N PRO A 53 -26.27 23.18 -8.93
CA PRO A 53 -27.55 23.13 -9.65
C PRO A 53 -27.65 24.14 -10.81
N ARG A 54 -27.14 25.36 -10.61
CA ARG A 54 -27.13 26.39 -11.66
C ARG A 54 -26.21 26.05 -12.83
N SER A 55 -25.07 25.42 -12.58
CA SER A 55 -24.15 24.97 -13.63
C SER A 55 -24.76 23.85 -14.46
N LEU A 56 -25.32 22.83 -13.80
CA LEU A 56 -25.99 21.71 -14.47
C LEU A 56 -27.15 22.19 -15.36
N ALA A 57 -28.01 23.05 -14.82
CA ALA A 57 -29.12 23.62 -15.59
C ALA A 57 -28.64 24.44 -16.81
N ARG A 58 -27.59 25.27 -16.64
CA ARG A 58 -27.04 26.06 -17.75
C ARG A 58 -26.45 25.19 -18.85
N ARG A 59 -25.69 24.15 -18.49
CA ARG A 59 -25.10 23.21 -19.45
C ARG A 59 -26.17 22.46 -20.22
N TRP A 60 -27.15 21.90 -19.51
CA TRP A 60 -28.26 21.19 -20.11
C TRP A 60 -29.05 22.07 -21.10
N LEU A 61 -29.32 23.34 -20.75
CA LEU A 61 -29.99 24.29 -21.65
C LEU A 61 -29.14 24.63 -22.88
N GLN A 62 -27.81 24.69 -22.74
CA GLN A 62 -26.89 24.92 -23.85
C GLN A 62 -26.82 23.71 -24.80
N THR A 63 -26.82 22.48 -24.27
CA THR A 63 -26.75 21.26 -25.08
C THR A 63 -28.07 20.94 -25.78
N THR A 64 -29.21 21.20 -25.14
CA THR A 64 -30.54 20.95 -25.72
C THR A 64 -31.09 22.10 -26.57
N GLY A 65 -30.46 23.29 -26.54
CA GLY A 65 -30.96 24.49 -27.21
C GLY A 65 -32.32 24.97 -26.68
N ALA A 66 -32.77 24.45 -25.55
CA ALA A 66 -34.08 24.73 -24.99
C ALA A 66 -34.14 26.15 -24.39
N THR A 67 -35.04 26.98 -24.92
CA THR A 67 -35.46 28.23 -24.27
C THR A 67 -36.74 27.95 -23.50
N ALA A 68 -36.61 27.71 -22.18
CA ALA A 68 -37.68 27.46 -21.21
C ALA A 68 -38.58 26.23 -21.45
N LEU A 69 -38.70 25.37 -20.42
CA LEU A 69 -39.53 24.17 -20.42
C LEU A 69 -41.04 24.50 -20.57
N PRO A 70 -41.82 23.76 -21.39
CA PRO A 70 -43.26 23.66 -21.23
C PRO A 70 -43.62 22.85 -19.97
N ALA A 71 -44.76 23.17 -19.35
CA ALA A 71 -45.24 22.56 -18.10
C ALA A 71 -45.39 21.03 -18.17
N PRO A 72 -45.21 20.29 -17.05
CA PRO A 72 -45.19 18.83 -17.04
C PRO A 72 -46.58 18.23 -17.33
N PRO A 73 -46.68 17.11 -18.06
CA PRO A 73 -47.94 16.40 -18.24
C PRO A 73 -48.35 15.63 -16.96
N LEU A 74 -49.66 15.49 -16.76
CA LEU A 74 -50.27 14.79 -15.62
C LEU A 74 -49.88 13.30 -15.58
N ARG A 75 -49.46 12.84 -14.40
CA ARG A 75 -49.12 11.44 -14.08
C ARG A 75 -50.36 10.53 -14.14
N THR A 76 -50.19 9.34 -14.72
CA THR A 76 -51.02 8.15 -14.42
C THR A 76 -50.23 7.18 -13.54
N PRO A 77 -50.86 6.43 -12.62
CA PRO A 77 -50.13 5.60 -11.65
C PRO A 77 -49.77 4.21 -12.22
N LEU A 78 -48.52 3.80 -12.05
CA LEU A 78 -48.02 2.43 -12.25
C LEU A 78 -47.67 1.78 -10.88
N PRO A 79 -47.64 0.43 -10.80
CA PRO A 79 -47.71 -0.36 -9.56
C PRO A 79 -46.38 -0.38 -8.76
N PRO A 80 -46.36 -0.89 -7.50
CA PRO A 80 -45.30 -0.58 -6.55
C PRO A 80 -43.96 -1.25 -6.88
N PRO A 81 -42.83 -0.69 -6.39
CA PRO A 81 -41.49 -1.09 -6.79
C PRO A 81 -41.09 -2.44 -6.18
N THR A 82 -40.58 -3.34 -7.02
CA THR A 82 -39.63 -4.38 -6.61
C THR A 82 -38.25 -3.75 -6.42
N ALA A 83 -37.51 -4.21 -5.41
CA ALA A 83 -36.20 -3.68 -5.02
C ALA A 83 -35.24 -3.49 -6.22
N PRO A 84 -34.52 -2.36 -6.33
CA PRO A 84 -33.68 -2.09 -7.48
C PRO A 84 -32.41 -2.94 -7.43
N ALA A 85 -32.16 -3.69 -8.49
CA ALA A 85 -30.79 -4.03 -8.86
C ALA A 85 -30.13 -2.73 -9.33
N ILE A 86 -28.94 -2.42 -8.79
CA ILE A 86 -28.14 -1.29 -9.25
C ILE A 86 -27.69 -1.62 -10.69
N VAL A 87 -28.43 -1.12 -11.68
CA VAL A 87 -27.99 -1.12 -13.08
C VAL A 87 -27.30 0.21 -13.31
N LEU A 88 -25.99 0.18 -13.49
CA LEU A 88 -25.21 1.37 -13.83
C LEU A 88 -25.66 1.88 -15.23
N PRO A 89 -25.85 3.20 -15.41
CA PRO A 89 -26.16 3.75 -16.73
C PRO A 89 -25.05 3.44 -17.73
N ARG A 90 -25.42 3.13 -18.99
CA ARG A 90 -24.44 3.01 -20.08
C ARG A 90 -23.86 4.39 -20.40
N PRO A 91 -22.52 4.55 -20.49
CA PRO A 91 -21.93 5.83 -20.85
C PRO A 91 -22.39 6.24 -22.26
N HIS A 92 -22.87 7.48 -22.39
CA HIS A 92 -23.04 8.11 -23.68
C HIS A 92 -21.65 8.38 -24.27
N ALA A 93 -21.47 8.13 -25.57
CA ALA A 93 -20.18 8.25 -26.25
C ALA A 93 -19.81 9.73 -26.45
N ALA A 94 -19.47 10.45 -25.37
CA ALA A 94 -18.84 11.75 -25.47
C ALA A 94 -17.39 11.55 -25.99
N ALA A 95 -16.99 12.35 -26.97
CA ALA A 95 -15.62 12.31 -27.50
C ALA A 95 -14.63 12.65 -26.37
N PRO A 96 -13.49 11.94 -26.24
CA PRO A 96 -12.54 12.21 -25.19
C PRO A 96 -12.01 13.64 -25.31
N HIS A 97 -12.14 14.43 -24.24
CA HIS A 97 -11.53 15.74 -24.17
C HIS A 97 -10.01 15.61 -24.31
N THR A 98 -9.42 16.31 -25.27
CA THR A 98 -7.97 16.32 -25.51
C THR A 98 -7.25 17.46 -24.78
N THR A 99 -8.01 18.43 -24.26
CA THR A 99 -7.54 19.61 -23.54
C THR A 99 -8.45 19.93 -22.36
N ALA A 100 -7.97 20.75 -21.42
CA ALA A 100 -8.78 21.34 -20.37
C ALA A 100 -9.99 22.09 -20.94
N ARG A 101 -11.08 22.16 -20.17
CA ARG A 101 -12.27 22.95 -20.54
C ARG A 101 -11.97 24.44 -20.43
N ARG A 102 -12.59 25.23 -21.32
CA ARG A 102 -12.35 26.66 -21.37
C ARG A 102 -12.79 27.38 -20.09
N GLU A 103 -13.92 26.99 -19.53
CA GLU A 103 -14.43 27.55 -18.28
C GLU A 103 -13.52 27.23 -17.09
N ASP A 104 -12.96 26.01 -17.06
CA ASP A 104 -12.01 25.60 -16.04
C ASP A 104 -10.72 26.43 -16.15
N LEU A 105 -10.21 26.67 -17.37
CA LEU A 105 -9.05 27.53 -17.61
C LEU A 105 -9.28 28.99 -17.17
N ASP A 106 -10.41 29.59 -17.56
CA ASP A 106 -10.72 30.96 -17.17
C ASP A 106 -10.86 31.08 -15.63
N GLN A 107 -11.44 30.07 -14.98
CA GLN A 107 -11.53 30.03 -13.52
C GLN A 107 -10.16 29.84 -12.84
N ILE A 108 -9.29 28.96 -13.37
CA ILE A 108 -7.92 28.78 -12.88
C ILE A 108 -7.17 30.11 -12.94
N LEU A 109 -7.20 30.80 -14.08
CA LEU A 109 -6.52 32.08 -14.24
C LEU A 109 -7.04 33.15 -13.25
N ALA A 110 -8.35 33.18 -13.01
CA ALA A 110 -8.94 34.07 -12.01
C ALA A 110 -8.46 33.74 -10.58
N ASP A 111 -8.26 32.45 -10.28
CA ASP A 111 -7.77 31.99 -8.98
C ASP A 111 -6.28 32.32 -8.77
N LEU A 112 -5.46 32.20 -9.82
CA LEU A 112 -4.06 32.61 -9.77
C LEU A 112 -3.91 34.11 -9.48
N ALA A 113 -4.85 34.93 -9.92
CA ALA A 113 -4.87 36.37 -9.62
C ALA A 113 -5.24 36.68 -8.15
N LEU A 114 -5.79 35.72 -7.40
CA LEU A 114 -6.05 35.92 -5.96
C LEU A 114 -4.75 35.96 -5.14
N ALA A 115 -3.68 35.30 -5.61
CA ALA A 115 -2.37 35.38 -4.98
C ALA A 115 -1.81 36.82 -4.95
N ASP A 116 -2.22 37.67 -5.91
CA ASP A 116 -1.84 39.09 -5.96
C ASP A 116 -2.49 39.94 -4.87
N ARG A 117 -3.50 39.40 -4.20
CA ARG A 117 -4.17 40.09 -3.08
C ARG A 117 -3.53 39.78 -1.74
N LEU A 118 -2.62 38.80 -1.68
CA LEU A 118 -1.91 38.47 -0.46
C LEU A 118 -1.00 39.64 -0.07
N PRO A 119 -0.86 39.93 1.24
CA PRO A 119 0.00 41.00 1.68
C PRO A 119 1.46 40.66 1.38
N PHE A 120 2.27 41.69 1.11
CA PHE A 120 3.73 41.54 1.04
C PHE A 120 4.27 41.23 2.42
N THR A 121 5.22 40.31 2.48
CA THR A 121 5.79 39.84 3.75
C THR A 121 7.32 39.90 3.72
N GLY A 122 7.91 40.04 4.90
CA GLY A 122 9.35 39.82 5.07
C GLY A 122 9.67 38.33 5.29
N SER A 123 10.95 38.00 5.32
CA SER A 123 11.38 36.63 5.61
C SER A 123 11.00 36.22 7.04
N PRO A 124 10.52 34.98 7.26
CA PRO A 124 10.36 34.43 8.60
C PRO A 124 11.74 34.28 9.27
N GLU A 125 11.71 34.22 10.60
CA GLU A 125 12.92 33.89 11.37
C GLU A 125 13.34 32.44 11.07
N PRO A 126 14.62 32.18 10.72
CA PRO A 126 15.08 30.86 10.33
C PRO A 126 15.35 29.98 11.56
N LEU A 127 14.29 29.65 12.30
CA LEU A 127 14.34 28.79 13.48
C LEU A 127 13.40 27.59 13.34
N PRO A 128 13.77 26.41 13.86
CA PRO A 128 12.86 25.28 13.92
C PRO A 128 11.54 25.66 14.61
N PRO A 129 10.38 25.33 14.00
CA PRO A 129 9.09 25.82 14.47
C PRO A 129 8.67 25.13 15.77
N ARG A 130 8.12 25.89 16.72
CA ARG A 130 7.61 25.37 18.02
C ARG A 130 6.09 25.31 18.04
N ARG A 131 5.41 26.05 17.17
CA ARG A 131 3.94 26.08 17.05
C ARG A 131 3.57 25.94 15.58
N ILE A 132 3.02 24.79 15.23
CA ILE A 132 2.74 24.42 13.84
C ILE A 132 1.25 24.26 13.65
N LEU A 133 0.65 24.91 12.65
CA LEU A 133 -0.68 24.57 12.19
C LEU A 133 -0.57 23.42 11.18
N LEU A 134 -1.24 22.30 11.44
CA LEU A 134 -1.36 21.17 10.54
C LEU A 134 -2.81 21.03 10.08
N THR A 135 -3.02 21.16 8.77
CA THR A 135 -4.30 20.78 8.15
C THR A 135 -4.23 19.34 7.65
N GLY A 136 -5.36 18.67 7.53
CA GLY A 136 -5.41 17.32 6.95
C GLY A 136 -4.91 16.22 7.89
N ALA A 137 -4.82 16.50 9.20
CA ALA A 137 -4.35 15.56 10.22
C ALA A 137 -5.22 14.28 10.35
N THR A 138 -6.43 14.27 9.79
CA THR A 138 -7.31 13.09 9.74
C THR A 138 -7.18 12.28 8.44
N GLY A 139 -6.38 12.74 7.48
CA GLY A 139 -6.10 12.00 6.24
C GLY A 139 -4.89 11.07 6.41
N PHE A 140 -4.62 10.23 5.42
CA PHE A 140 -3.55 9.23 5.48
C PHE A 140 -2.17 9.87 5.74
N LEU A 141 -1.65 10.67 4.80
CA LEU A 141 -0.35 11.32 4.97
C LEU A 141 -0.31 12.26 6.19
N GLY A 142 -1.36 13.07 6.39
CA GLY A 142 -1.40 14.03 7.50
C GLY A 142 -1.37 13.36 8.89
N SER A 143 -1.96 12.16 9.02
CA SER A 143 -1.90 11.36 10.25
C SER A 143 -0.47 10.90 10.58
N HIS A 144 0.26 10.44 9.56
CA HIS A 144 1.67 10.04 9.71
C HIS A 144 2.56 11.26 9.98
N MET A 145 2.35 12.36 9.25
CA MET A 145 3.10 13.61 9.46
C MET A 145 2.88 14.18 10.87
N LEU A 146 1.66 14.11 11.41
CA LEU A 146 1.40 14.50 12.79
C LEU A 146 2.31 13.74 13.75
N LEU A 147 2.41 12.42 13.63
CA LEU A 147 3.27 11.63 14.51
C LEU A 147 4.76 11.90 14.30
N ASP A 148 5.21 12.09 13.06
CA ASP A 148 6.61 12.39 12.80
C ASP A 148 6.99 13.80 13.28
N LEU A 149 6.11 14.80 13.15
CA LEU A 149 6.28 16.10 13.79
C LEU A 149 6.41 15.96 15.30
N LEU A 150 5.56 15.13 15.92
CA LEU A 150 5.62 14.90 17.37
C LEU A 150 6.89 14.15 17.80
N ARG A 151 7.38 13.21 17.00
CA ARG A 151 8.59 12.42 17.32
C ARG A 151 9.90 13.17 17.08
N HIS A 152 9.92 14.06 16.09
CA HIS A 152 11.16 14.65 15.58
C HIS A 152 11.24 16.17 15.77
N SER A 153 10.32 16.75 16.54
CA SER A 153 10.39 18.14 16.98
C SER A 153 9.84 18.27 18.39
N ASP A 154 10.07 19.41 19.03
CA ASP A 154 9.44 19.82 20.30
C ASP A 154 8.16 20.65 20.07
N ALA A 155 7.63 20.66 18.85
CA ALA A 155 6.51 21.53 18.49
C ALA A 155 5.19 21.11 19.16
N GLN A 156 4.40 22.11 19.55
CA GLN A 156 2.97 21.98 19.75
C GLN A 156 2.28 22.04 18.38
N VAL A 157 1.46 21.04 18.06
CA VAL A 157 0.79 20.95 16.76
C VAL A 157 -0.70 21.31 16.89
N TYR A 158 -1.12 22.35 16.19
CA TYR A 158 -2.52 22.77 16.09
C TYR A 158 -3.15 22.02 14.91
N CYS A 159 -4.07 21.10 15.16
CA CYS A 159 -4.70 20.28 14.14
C CYS A 159 -6.05 20.87 13.75
N LEU A 160 -6.19 21.37 12.52
CA LEU A 160 -7.48 21.81 11.99
C LEU A 160 -8.30 20.58 11.56
N VAL A 161 -9.48 20.41 12.15
CA VAL A 161 -10.33 19.24 11.94
C VAL A 161 -11.79 19.66 11.73
N ARG A 162 -12.41 19.18 10.64
CA ARG A 162 -13.84 19.40 10.39
C ARG A 162 -14.69 18.64 11.40
N ALA A 163 -15.41 19.39 12.25
CA ALA A 163 -16.36 18.87 13.23
C ALA A 163 -17.29 20.00 13.71
N SER A 164 -18.40 19.63 14.35
CA SER A 164 -19.35 20.58 14.96
C SER A 164 -18.75 21.39 16.10
N ASP A 165 -17.86 20.76 16.87
CA ASP A 165 -17.26 21.30 18.08
C ASP A 165 -15.91 20.60 18.36
N GLN A 166 -15.22 21.08 19.39
CA GLN A 166 -13.90 20.60 19.75
C GLN A 166 -13.90 19.14 20.24
N ALA A 167 -14.93 18.68 20.93
CA ALA A 167 -14.99 17.31 21.44
C ALA A 167 -15.17 16.30 20.29
N ALA A 168 -16.05 16.62 19.34
CA ALA A 168 -16.22 15.88 18.10
C ALA A 168 -14.92 15.89 17.26
N ALA A 169 -14.22 17.03 17.19
CA ALA A 169 -12.95 17.14 16.48
C ALA A 169 -11.86 16.23 17.06
N VAL A 170 -11.72 16.21 18.39
CA VAL A 170 -10.76 15.33 19.11
C VAL A 170 -11.10 13.86 18.88
N THR A 171 -12.39 13.51 18.92
CA THR A 171 -12.86 12.15 18.68
C THR A 171 -12.51 11.70 17.27
N ARG A 172 -12.86 12.51 16.26
CA ARG A 172 -12.57 12.26 14.84
C ARG A 172 -11.07 12.09 14.58
N LEU A 173 -10.22 12.92 15.17
CA LEU A 173 -8.76 12.78 15.01
C LEU A 173 -8.25 11.48 15.63
N GLY A 174 -8.73 11.14 16.83
CA GLY A 174 -8.37 9.88 17.48
C GLY A 174 -8.80 8.65 16.67
N GLU A 175 -9.99 8.68 16.07
CA GLU A 175 -10.49 7.61 15.19
C GLU A 175 -9.63 7.46 13.93
N ALA A 176 -9.29 8.57 13.26
CA ALA A 176 -8.44 8.56 12.07
C ALA A 176 -7.05 7.98 12.35
N LEU A 177 -6.42 8.35 13.48
CA LEU A 177 -5.12 7.76 13.85
C LEU A 177 -5.25 6.26 14.11
N ARG A 178 -6.29 5.82 14.82
CA ARG A 178 -6.51 4.39 15.08
C ARG A 178 -6.78 3.60 13.80
N SER A 179 -7.51 4.15 12.83
CA SER A 179 -7.77 3.45 11.56
C SER A 179 -6.50 3.20 10.74
N TYR A 180 -5.46 4.00 10.93
CA TYR A 180 -4.15 3.81 10.30
C TYR A 180 -3.14 3.10 11.20
N GLU A 181 -3.59 2.44 12.27
CA GLU A 181 -2.75 1.74 13.25
C GLU A 181 -1.73 2.66 13.96
N LEU A 182 -2.08 3.94 14.10
CA LEU A 182 -1.23 4.95 14.74
C LEU A 182 -1.63 5.15 16.20
N PRO A 183 -0.65 5.38 17.10
CA PRO A 183 -0.91 5.58 18.52
C PRO A 183 -1.75 6.82 18.81
N TRP A 184 -2.76 6.67 19.68
CA TRP A 184 -3.54 7.76 20.28
C TRP A 184 -3.35 7.81 21.80
N SER A 185 -2.11 8.05 22.23
CA SER A 185 -1.73 8.03 23.65
C SER A 185 -2.04 9.36 24.36
N SER A 186 -1.92 9.39 25.69
CA SER A 186 -1.96 10.64 26.45
C SER A 186 -0.80 11.58 26.09
N GLU A 187 0.35 11.03 25.68
CA GLU A 187 1.51 11.81 25.28
C GLU A 187 1.26 12.58 23.98
N VAL A 188 0.69 11.90 22.98
CA VAL A 188 0.23 12.53 21.73
C VAL A 188 -0.75 13.67 22.05
N ARG A 189 -1.76 13.39 22.89
CA ARG A 189 -2.80 14.37 23.25
C ARG A 189 -2.26 15.61 23.96
N ARG A 190 -1.15 15.52 24.71
CA ARG A 190 -0.57 16.67 25.42
C ARG A 190 0.09 17.69 24.47
N ARG A 191 0.58 17.24 23.33
CA ARG A 191 1.32 18.06 22.36
C ARG A 191 0.51 18.51 21.15
N ILE A 192 -0.80 18.26 21.17
CA ILE A 192 -1.71 18.68 20.11
C ILE A 192 -2.80 19.59 20.67
N THR A 193 -3.22 20.54 19.85
CA THR A 193 -4.41 21.37 20.08
C THR A 193 -5.35 21.17 18.91
N VAL A 194 -6.50 20.55 19.12
CA VAL A 194 -7.45 20.28 18.03
C VAL A 194 -8.40 21.46 17.87
N LEU A 195 -8.46 22.02 16.66
CA LEU A 195 -9.27 23.18 16.30
C LEU A 195 -10.43 22.73 15.39
N PRO A 196 -11.70 22.85 15.82
CA PRO A 196 -12.82 22.63 14.92
C PRO A 196 -12.83 23.72 13.84
N GLY A 197 -12.65 23.33 12.57
CA GLY A 197 -12.58 24.26 11.46
C GLY A 197 -12.59 23.58 10.10
N ASP A 198 -12.77 24.36 9.05
CA ASP A 198 -12.92 23.91 7.68
C ASP A 198 -12.13 24.80 6.73
N ILE A 199 -11.18 24.21 6.02
CA ILE A 199 -10.31 24.91 5.07
C ILE A 199 -11.09 25.57 3.91
N ARG A 200 -12.32 25.11 3.64
CA ARG A 200 -13.20 25.65 2.60
C ARG A 200 -13.86 26.97 3.01
N ARG A 201 -13.82 27.33 4.30
CA ARG A 201 -14.47 28.53 4.84
C ARG A 201 -13.46 29.67 4.99
N PRO A 202 -13.92 30.94 4.90
CA PRO A 202 -13.10 32.09 5.27
C PRO A 202 -12.49 31.92 6.66
N HIS A 203 -11.25 32.38 6.86
CA HIS A 203 -10.48 32.21 8.10
C HIS A 203 -10.49 30.77 8.64
N LEU A 204 -10.55 29.77 7.75
CA LEU A 204 -10.60 28.34 8.08
C LEU A 204 -11.83 27.95 8.92
N GLY A 205 -12.88 28.76 8.90
CA GLY A 205 -14.08 28.59 9.74
C GLY A 205 -13.84 28.89 11.22
N LEU A 206 -12.72 29.54 11.57
CA LEU A 206 -12.39 29.95 12.92
C LEU A 206 -13.03 31.33 13.22
N SER A 207 -13.25 31.63 14.50
CA SER A 207 -13.59 32.98 14.94
C SER A 207 -12.43 33.95 14.66
N ASP A 208 -12.73 35.21 14.35
CA ASP A 208 -11.71 36.24 14.09
C ASP A 208 -10.68 36.37 15.23
N ASP A 209 -11.12 36.30 16.49
CA ASP A 209 -10.21 36.34 17.65
C ASP A 209 -9.17 35.22 17.64
N LEU A 210 -9.60 34.00 17.27
CA LEU A 210 -8.72 32.84 17.20
C LEU A 210 -7.82 32.92 15.96
N TRP A 211 -8.35 33.37 14.83
CA TRP A 211 -7.58 33.62 13.62
C TRP A 211 -6.45 34.61 13.87
N HIS A 212 -6.74 35.77 14.46
CA HIS A 212 -5.74 36.77 14.79
C HIS A 212 -4.72 36.26 15.81
N ARG A 213 -5.15 35.52 16.82
CA ARG A 213 -4.23 34.88 17.78
C ARG A 213 -3.26 33.94 17.07
N LEU A 214 -3.75 33.04 16.22
CA LEU A 214 -2.93 32.10 15.47
C LEU A 214 -1.99 32.82 14.50
N ALA A 215 -2.44 33.90 13.86
CA ALA A 215 -1.60 34.71 12.97
C ALA A 215 -0.37 35.31 13.68
N HIS A 216 -0.47 35.61 14.98
CA HIS A 216 0.63 36.12 15.79
C HIS A 216 1.45 35.04 16.50
N GLU A 217 0.84 33.89 16.82
CA GLU A 217 1.47 32.86 17.66
C GLU A 217 2.10 31.71 16.89
N LEU A 218 1.65 31.41 15.66
CA LEU A 218 2.17 30.29 14.88
C LEU A 218 3.55 30.61 14.29
N ASP A 219 4.43 29.61 14.32
CA ASP A 219 5.77 29.69 13.73
C ASP A 219 5.81 29.11 12.31
N SER A 220 4.89 28.20 11.97
CA SER A 220 4.83 27.55 10.65
C SER A 220 3.41 27.05 10.33
N VAL A 221 3.07 27.01 9.04
CA VAL A 221 1.81 26.48 8.52
C VAL A 221 2.09 25.31 7.58
N VAL A 222 1.45 24.16 7.81
CA VAL A 222 1.57 22.94 7.01
C VAL A 222 0.23 22.58 6.39
N GLY A 223 0.15 22.75 5.07
CA GLY A 223 -1.01 22.48 4.24
C GLY A 223 -1.00 21.05 3.67
N VAL A 224 -1.62 20.09 4.37
CA VAL A 224 -1.82 18.71 3.85
C VAL A 224 -3.26 18.47 3.38
N ALA A 225 -4.23 19.24 3.88
CA ALA A 225 -5.63 19.05 3.53
C ALA A 225 -5.86 19.30 2.03
N ALA A 226 -6.40 18.29 1.36
CA ALA A 226 -6.90 18.38 0.00
C ALA A 226 -8.09 17.41 -0.16
N ALA A 227 -9.04 17.79 -1.00
CA ALA A 227 -9.99 16.86 -1.57
C ALA A 227 -9.29 16.09 -2.70
N VAL A 228 -9.12 14.78 -2.51
CA VAL A 228 -8.53 13.87 -3.50
C VAL A 228 -9.65 13.05 -4.10
N ASP A 229 -10.08 13.43 -5.30
CA ASP A 229 -11.11 12.73 -6.06
C ASP A 229 -10.81 12.90 -7.55
N PHE A 230 -10.50 11.80 -8.23
CA PHE A 230 -10.10 11.80 -9.64
C PHE A 230 -11.28 11.89 -10.62
N LEU A 231 -12.51 11.76 -10.11
CA LEU A 231 -13.73 11.89 -10.91
C LEU A 231 -14.23 13.33 -10.90
N ARG A 232 -14.01 14.06 -9.80
CA ARG A 232 -14.49 15.44 -9.64
C ARG A 232 -13.69 16.44 -10.50
N GLY A 233 -14.41 17.39 -11.08
CA GLY A 233 -13.83 18.50 -11.85
C GLY A 233 -13.20 19.59 -10.98
N TYR A 234 -12.50 20.53 -11.64
CA TYR A 234 -11.86 21.67 -10.98
C TYR A 234 -12.81 22.47 -10.07
N PRO A 235 -14.01 22.89 -10.51
CA PRO A 235 -14.89 23.73 -9.69
C PRO A 235 -15.27 23.09 -8.36
N SER A 236 -15.51 21.78 -8.36
CA SER A 236 -15.90 21.01 -7.17
C SER A 236 -14.75 20.88 -6.17
N LEU A 237 -13.51 20.80 -6.64
CA LEU A 237 -12.32 20.63 -5.79
C LEU A 237 -11.66 21.96 -5.39
N ARG A 238 -11.96 23.03 -6.12
CA ARG A 238 -11.37 24.38 -5.99
C ARG A 238 -11.45 24.94 -4.58
N SER A 239 -12.58 24.77 -3.90
CA SER A 239 -12.82 25.31 -2.55
C SER A 239 -11.79 24.79 -1.53
N SER A 240 -11.50 23.50 -1.56
CA SER A 240 -10.54 22.86 -0.66
C SER A 240 -9.11 23.03 -1.13
N ASN A 241 -8.84 22.80 -2.42
CA ASN A 241 -7.47 22.59 -2.90
C ASN A 241 -6.77 23.91 -3.26
N VAL A 242 -7.51 24.88 -3.80
CA VAL A 242 -6.95 26.15 -4.31
C VAL A 242 -7.24 27.28 -3.33
N LEU A 243 -8.51 27.55 -3.05
CA LEU A 243 -8.88 28.61 -2.11
C LEU A 243 -8.40 28.33 -0.70
N GLY A 244 -8.51 27.07 -0.26
CA GLY A 244 -7.97 26.65 1.03
C GLY A 244 -6.47 26.90 1.15
N ALA A 245 -5.69 26.60 0.10
CA ALA A 245 -4.25 26.87 0.09
C ALA A 245 -3.94 28.37 0.14
N LEU A 246 -4.72 29.20 -0.57
CA LEU A 246 -4.61 30.66 -0.51
C LEU A 246 -4.97 31.22 0.87
N THR A 247 -5.99 30.69 1.55
CA THR A 247 -6.31 31.08 2.94
C THR A 247 -5.19 30.68 3.91
N LEU A 248 -4.51 29.55 3.69
CA LEU A 248 -3.31 29.21 4.47
C LEU A 248 -2.14 30.16 4.19
N ALA A 249 -1.98 30.60 2.95
CA ALA A 249 -0.98 31.63 2.59
C ALA A 249 -1.32 32.97 3.24
N GLU A 250 -2.60 33.36 3.28
CA GLU A 250 -3.06 34.55 4.00
C GLU A 250 -2.72 34.48 5.49
N LEU A 251 -2.97 33.34 6.15
CA LEU A 251 -2.58 33.15 7.56
C LEU A 251 -1.06 33.21 7.76
N ALA A 252 -0.30 32.66 6.82
CA ALA A 252 1.16 32.67 6.86
C ALA A 252 1.71 34.09 6.66
N ALA A 253 1.00 34.92 5.90
CA ALA A 253 1.36 36.30 5.62
C ALA A 253 0.83 37.32 6.64
N THR A 254 -0.18 36.94 7.44
CA THR A 254 -0.80 37.82 8.44
C THR A 254 -0.05 37.80 9.76
N GLY A 255 0.09 38.96 10.40
CA GLY A 255 0.72 39.10 11.71
C GLY A 255 2.24 38.95 11.61
N ARG A 256 2.79 37.83 12.12
CA ARG A 256 4.22 37.51 11.99
C ARG A 256 4.44 36.66 10.72
N PRO A 257 5.44 36.97 9.88
CA PRO A 257 5.80 36.11 8.75
C PRO A 257 6.19 34.71 9.22
N LYS A 258 5.63 33.69 8.56
CA LYS A 258 5.90 32.27 8.85
C LYS A 258 5.96 31.48 7.54
N PRO A 259 6.82 30.45 7.43
CA PRO A 259 6.86 29.60 6.25
C PRO A 259 5.54 28.83 6.08
N LEU A 260 5.14 28.66 4.82
CA LEU A 260 4.05 27.78 4.40
C LEU A 260 4.65 26.55 3.71
N HIS A 261 4.41 25.37 4.26
CA HIS A 261 4.76 24.10 3.64
C HIS A 261 3.51 23.50 3.01
N HIS A 262 3.43 23.50 1.68
CA HIS A 262 2.30 22.98 0.93
C HIS A 262 2.61 21.57 0.43
N ILE A 263 1.82 20.57 0.86
CA ILE A 263 1.84 19.25 0.24
C ILE A 263 1.13 19.34 -1.10
N SER A 264 1.91 19.49 -2.16
CA SER A 264 1.51 19.41 -3.57
C SER A 264 1.40 17.94 -4.01
N SER A 265 1.74 17.63 -5.26
CA SER A 265 1.86 16.28 -5.82
C SER A 265 2.63 16.35 -7.12
N ILE A 266 3.28 15.26 -7.55
CA ILE A 266 3.83 15.16 -8.92
C ILE A 266 2.75 15.27 -10.01
N ALA A 267 1.47 15.22 -9.64
CA ALA A 267 0.34 15.49 -10.52
C ALA A 267 0.43 16.86 -11.24
N VAL A 268 1.20 17.81 -10.71
CA VAL A 268 1.50 19.09 -11.38
C VAL A 268 2.26 18.93 -12.71
N PHE A 269 2.81 17.75 -12.97
CA PHE A 269 3.47 17.38 -14.22
C PHE A 269 2.64 16.43 -15.10
N ASN A 270 1.39 16.11 -14.73
CA ASN A 270 0.60 15.02 -15.32
C ASN A 270 0.00 15.34 -16.71
N GLU A 271 0.86 15.80 -17.61
CA GLU A 271 0.59 16.05 -19.02
C GLU A 271 1.06 14.87 -19.86
N VAL A 272 0.22 14.41 -20.80
CA VAL A 272 0.63 13.38 -21.76
C VAL A 272 1.75 13.93 -22.65
N GLY A 273 2.91 13.28 -22.60
CA GLY A 273 4.09 13.68 -23.38
C GLY A 273 5.04 14.61 -22.64
N ILE A 274 4.84 14.85 -21.33
CA ILE A 274 5.82 15.55 -20.49
C ILE A 274 7.22 14.90 -20.60
N THR A 275 8.24 15.72 -20.77
CA THR A 275 9.61 15.24 -21.07
C THR A 275 10.43 14.93 -19.83
N SER A 276 10.15 15.62 -18.72
CA SER A 276 10.91 15.52 -17.47
C SER A 276 10.04 15.90 -16.26
N MET A 277 10.45 15.46 -15.07
CA MET A 277 9.73 15.65 -13.80
C MET A 277 10.71 15.87 -12.64
N GLY A 278 11.57 16.88 -12.77
CA GLY A 278 12.50 17.30 -11.73
C GLY A 278 11.94 18.37 -10.80
N GLU A 279 12.66 18.63 -9.72
CA GLU A 279 12.26 19.62 -8.70
C GLU A 279 12.23 21.05 -9.26
N GLU A 280 13.13 21.35 -10.20
CA GLU A 280 13.28 22.64 -10.89
C GLU A 280 12.68 22.66 -12.31
N ASP A 281 12.10 21.55 -12.75
CA ASP A 281 11.55 21.45 -14.10
C ASP A 281 10.26 22.27 -14.25
N PRO A 282 9.96 22.73 -15.47
CA PRO A 282 8.69 23.40 -15.73
C PRO A 282 7.51 22.48 -15.45
N LEU A 283 6.48 23.05 -14.83
CA LEU A 283 5.20 22.35 -14.62
C LEU A 283 4.49 22.10 -15.96
N ALA A 284 3.50 21.21 -15.94
CA ALA A 284 2.65 20.94 -17.10
C ALA A 284 1.98 22.20 -17.64
N HIS A 285 1.65 22.18 -18.93
CA HIS A 285 0.79 23.21 -19.52
C HIS A 285 -0.64 23.00 -19.02
N VAL A 286 -1.22 24.04 -18.42
CA VAL A 286 -2.54 23.96 -17.79
C VAL A 286 -3.65 23.55 -18.76
N ASP A 287 -3.56 23.93 -20.03
CA ASP A 287 -4.51 23.54 -21.09
C ASP A 287 -4.43 22.05 -21.45
N ARG A 288 -3.39 21.34 -21.02
CA ARG A 288 -3.20 19.90 -21.26
C ARG A 288 -3.52 19.05 -20.02
N LEU A 289 -3.79 19.68 -18.88
CA LEU A 289 -4.29 18.99 -17.68
C LEU A 289 -5.81 18.81 -17.80
N ILE A 290 -6.26 17.55 -17.84
CA ILE A 290 -7.68 17.22 -18.07
C ILE A 290 -8.40 16.89 -16.76
N ALA A 291 -7.75 16.18 -15.84
CA ALA A 291 -8.36 15.79 -14.57
C ALA A 291 -8.45 16.98 -13.59
N GLY A 292 -9.61 17.13 -12.94
CA GLY A 292 -9.87 18.22 -12.02
C GLY A 292 -8.89 18.26 -10.84
N TYR A 293 -8.54 17.08 -10.29
CA TYR A 293 -7.54 16.99 -9.24
C TYR A 293 -6.19 17.57 -9.68
N ASP A 294 -5.65 17.14 -10.81
CA ASP A 294 -4.36 17.61 -11.34
C ASP A 294 -4.38 19.13 -11.56
N GLN A 295 -5.46 19.65 -12.17
CA GLN A 295 -5.67 21.08 -12.36
C GLN A 295 -5.67 21.85 -11.03
N THR A 296 -6.33 21.32 -9.98
CA THR A 296 -6.36 22.01 -8.67
C THR A 296 -5.00 22.02 -7.97
N LYS A 297 -4.22 20.92 -8.07
CA LYS A 297 -2.87 20.86 -7.48
C LYS A 297 -1.92 21.80 -8.22
N TRP A 298 -2.00 21.84 -9.54
CA TRP A 298 -1.25 22.77 -10.37
C TRP A 298 -1.61 24.23 -10.04
N ALA A 299 -2.91 24.56 -10.00
CA ALA A 299 -3.37 25.93 -9.73
C ALA A 299 -2.95 26.40 -8.33
N ALA A 300 -3.08 25.55 -7.31
CA ALA A 300 -2.64 25.86 -5.96
C ALA A 300 -1.13 26.11 -5.91
N GLU A 301 -0.32 25.23 -6.52
CA GLU A 301 1.13 25.40 -6.49
C GLU A 301 1.57 26.66 -7.25
N VAL A 302 1.01 26.93 -8.42
CA VAL A 302 1.34 28.15 -9.21
C VAL A 302 0.90 29.42 -8.47
N ALA A 303 -0.27 29.43 -7.85
CA ALA A 303 -0.73 30.56 -7.05
C ALA A 303 0.20 30.81 -5.84
N LEU A 304 0.63 29.74 -5.17
CA LEU A 304 1.56 29.86 -4.04
C LEU A 304 2.98 30.23 -4.48
N ARG A 305 3.43 29.79 -5.66
CA ARG A 305 4.68 30.27 -6.26
C ARG A 305 4.64 31.78 -6.49
N ARG A 306 3.52 32.29 -7.00
CA ARG A 306 3.31 33.72 -7.15
C ARG A 306 3.33 34.47 -5.81
N ALA A 307 2.82 33.84 -4.74
CA ALA A 307 2.94 34.39 -3.39
C ALA A 307 4.41 34.48 -2.92
N ARG A 308 5.32 33.61 -3.40
CA ARG A 308 6.77 33.73 -3.14
C ARG A 308 7.34 35.01 -3.72
N ASP A 309 6.85 35.46 -4.87
CA ASP A 309 7.27 36.74 -5.48
C ASP A 309 6.88 37.95 -4.60
N HIS A 310 5.90 37.79 -3.70
CA HIS A 310 5.50 38.79 -2.70
C HIS A 310 6.21 38.62 -1.33
N GLY A 311 7.26 37.79 -1.29
CA GLY A 311 8.12 37.59 -0.12
C GLY A 311 7.69 36.45 0.81
N LEU A 312 6.56 35.79 0.56
CA LEU A 312 6.13 34.66 1.38
C LEU A 312 7.05 33.45 1.16
N VAL A 313 7.58 32.86 2.22
CA VAL A 313 8.37 31.63 2.11
C VAL A 313 7.42 30.44 1.96
N VAL A 314 7.37 29.88 0.75
CA VAL A 314 6.57 28.69 0.44
C VAL A 314 7.47 27.54 0.01
N THR A 315 7.33 26.40 0.67
CA THR A 315 7.94 25.12 0.29
C THR A 315 6.88 24.22 -0.35
N ALA A 316 7.10 23.77 -1.59
CA ALA A 316 6.25 22.77 -2.22
C ALA A 316 6.83 21.36 -2.01
N LEU A 317 6.05 20.48 -1.41
CA LEU A 317 6.41 19.06 -1.19
C LEU A 317 5.53 18.23 -2.12
N ARG A 318 6.12 17.52 -3.09
CA ARG A 318 5.40 16.82 -4.17
C ARG A 318 5.51 15.30 -4.03
N PRO A 319 4.65 14.64 -3.24
CA PRO A 319 4.55 13.20 -3.24
C PRO A 319 4.15 12.63 -4.62
N GLY A 320 4.67 11.45 -4.91
CA GLY A 320 4.14 10.54 -5.93
C GLY A 320 2.96 9.72 -5.42
N GLY A 321 2.85 8.49 -5.90
CA GLY A 321 1.99 7.48 -5.28
C GLY A 321 2.45 7.21 -3.84
N ILE A 322 1.54 7.37 -2.87
CA ILE A 322 1.87 7.14 -1.46
C ILE A 322 1.50 5.70 -1.12
N GLY A 323 2.52 4.86 -1.01
CA GLY A 323 2.40 3.46 -0.61
C GLY A 323 2.09 3.28 0.88
N GLY A 324 1.70 2.05 1.23
CA GLY A 324 1.48 1.65 2.61
C GLY A 324 2.74 1.75 3.49
N HIS A 325 2.53 1.84 4.80
CA HIS A 325 3.58 1.99 5.79
C HIS A 325 4.43 0.70 5.88
N THR A 326 5.76 0.80 5.74
CA THR A 326 6.63 -0.38 5.60
C THR A 326 6.59 -1.37 6.77
N LYS A 327 6.31 -0.89 7.99
CA LYS A 327 6.24 -1.73 9.21
C LYS A 327 4.85 -2.21 9.62
N THR A 328 3.81 -1.37 9.54
CA THR A 328 2.45 -1.70 9.96
C THR A 328 1.59 -2.22 8.81
N GLY A 329 1.97 -1.89 7.56
CA GLY A 329 1.16 -2.21 6.38
C GLY A 329 -0.04 -1.28 6.19
N ALA A 330 -0.27 -0.31 7.09
CA ALA A 330 -1.36 0.64 6.98
C ALA A 330 -1.32 1.39 5.64
N TYR A 331 -2.44 1.41 4.93
CA TYR A 331 -2.59 2.02 3.61
C TYR A 331 -3.91 2.81 3.52
N ASN A 332 -4.08 3.59 2.46
CA ASN A 332 -5.32 4.29 2.17
C ASN A 332 -6.18 3.48 1.18
N PRO A 333 -7.32 2.89 1.58
CA PRO A 333 -8.15 2.08 0.68
C PRO A 333 -8.81 2.91 -0.44
N GLN A 334 -8.93 4.22 -0.28
CA GLN A 334 -9.51 5.12 -1.28
C GLN A 334 -8.46 5.78 -2.19
N ASP A 335 -7.21 5.30 -2.16
CA ASP A 335 -6.14 5.81 -3.01
C ASP A 335 -6.01 5.01 -4.31
N LEU A 336 -5.73 5.69 -5.42
CA LEU A 336 -5.57 5.06 -6.74
C LEU A 336 -4.41 4.07 -6.78
N SER A 337 -3.26 4.39 -6.15
CA SER A 337 -2.10 3.50 -6.13
C SER A 337 -2.42 2.23 -5.33
N SER A 338 -3.11 2.38 -4.20
CA SER A 338 -3.55 1.24 -3.38
C SER A 338 -4.55 0.36 -4.13
N GLY A 339 -5.50 0.97 -4.86
CA GLY A 339 -6.44 0.26 -5.72
C GLY A 339 -5.74 -0.53 -6.83
N LEU A 340 -4.81 0.11 -7.55
CA LEU A 340 -4.01 -0.54 -8.61
C LEU A 340 -3.18 -1.70 -8.06
N ILE A 341 -2.44 -1.51 -6.97
CA ILE A 341 -1.65 -2.58 -6.33
C ILE A 341 -2.54 -3.75 -5.90
N SER A 342 -3.73 -3.46 -5.37
CA SER A 342 -4.71 -4.49 -5.00
C SER A 342 -5.19 -5.27 -6.21
N ALA A 343 -5.53 -4.59 -7.31
CA ALA A 343 -5.91 -5.22 -8.57
C ALA A 343 -4.78 -6.09 -9.14
N PHE A 344 -3.52 -5.62 -9.06
CA PHE A 344 -2.35 -6.39 -9.51
C PHE A 344 -2.17 -7.68 -8.71
N GLY A 345 -2.26 -7.59 -7.38
CA GLY A 345 -2.15 -8.75 -6.49
C GLY A 345 -3.32 -9.73 -6.64
N ARG A 346 -4.54 -9.22 -6.81
CA ARG A 346 -5.77 -10.03 -6.94
C ARG A 346 -5.86 -10.73 -8.29
N PHE A 347 -5.74 -9.99 -9.38
CA PHE A 347 -5.95 -10.51 -10.73
C PHE A 347 -4.71 -11.13 -11.34
N ARG A 348 -3.54 -10.92 -10.71
CA ARG A 348 -2.25 -11.38 -11.22
C ARG A 348 -1.99 -10.87 -12.64
N THR A 349 -2.42 -9.64 -12.89
CA THR A 349 -2.18 -8.92 -14.15
C THR A 349 -1.75 -7.48 -13.86
N VAL A 350 -0.86 -6.94 -14.68
CA VAL A 350 -0.39 -5.55 -14.59
C VAL A 350 -0.46 -4.90 -15.98
N PRO A 351 -0.86 -3.63 -16.10
CA PRO A 351 -0.77 -2.91 -17.36
C PRO A 351 0.69 -2.59 -17.67
N ALA A 352 1.02 -2.41 -18.94
CA ALA A 352 2.30 -1.87 -19.35
C ALA A 352 2.43 -0.40 -18.91
N PHE A 353 3.56 -0.06 -18.27
CA PHE A 353 3.90 1.31 -17.88
C PHE A 353 5.42 1.53 -17.94
N ARG A 354 5.82 2.80 -17.93
CA ARG A 354 7.24 3.18 -17.98
C ARG A 354 7.86 3.20 -16.58
N TYR A 355 7.27 4.00 -15.69
CA TYR A 355 7.72 4.16 -14.31
C TYR A 355 6.54 4.27 -13.35
N LEU A 356 6.71 3.76 -12.14
CA LEU A 356 5.87 4.05 -10.99
C LEU A 356 6.66 4.91 -10.02
N ASN A 357 6.30 6.19 -9.96
CA ASN A 357 6.84 7.16 -9.01
C ASN A 357 6.08 7.04 -7.69
N ALA A 358 6.53 6.15 -6.80
CA ALA A 358 5.85 5.88 -5.54
C ALA A 358 6.81 5.56 -4.39
N ALA A 359 6.45 6.03 -3.20
CA ALA A 359 7.22 5.84 -1.97
C ALA A 359 6.30 5.48 -0.79
N PRO A 360 6.80 4.74 0.20
CA PRO A 360 6.01 4.41 1.38
C PRO A 360 5.73 5.65 2.24
N VAL A 361 4.55 5.70 2.87
CA VAL A 361 4.07 6.86 3.64
C VAL A 361 5.03 7.26 4.78
N ASP A 362 5.70 6.31 5.43
CA ASP A 362 6.67 6.58 6.50
C ASP A 362 7.91 7.32 5.99
N TRP A 363 8.35 7.03 4.76
CA TRP A 363 9.45 7.79 4.16
C TRP A 363 8.99 9.18 3.70
N VAL A 364 7.84 9.27 3.02
CA VAL A 364 7.27 10.55 2.56
C VAL A 364 7.04 11.50 3.73
N SER A 365 6.41 11.00 4.80
CA SER A 365 6.15 11.74 6.03
C SER A 365 7.44 12.19 6.71
N ARG A 366 8.41 11.27 6.92
CA ARG A 366 9.66 11.59 7.60
C ARG A 366 10.46 12.66 6.86
N THR A 367 10.55 12.57 5.54
CA THR A 367 11.26 13.54 4.70
C THR A 367 10.56 14.89 4.71
N ALA A 368 9.23 14.93 4.56
CA ALA A 368 8.45 16.16 4.65
C ALA A 368 8.65 16.87 6.01
N VAL A 369 8.63 16.12 7.11
CA VAL A 369 8.90 16.66 8.45
C VAL A 369 10.34 17.16 8.60
N GLY A 370 11.31 16.49 7.97
CA GLY A 370 12.69 16.98 7.88
C GLY A 370 12.77 18.37 7.25
N VAL A 371 12.10 18.57 6.11
CA VAL A 371 12.02 19.89 5.44
C VAL A 371 11.33 20.94 6.32
N ILE A 372 10.22 20.58 6.98
CA ILE A 372 9.48 21.52 7.84
C ILE A 372 10.34 22.00 9.02
N CYS A 373 11.16 21.11 9.60
CA CYS A 373 11.95 21.41 10.78
C CYS A 373 13.32 22.04 10.49
N GLU A 374 13.74 22.07 9.22
CA GLU A 374 15.05 22.58 8.78
C GLU A 374 14.89 23.94 8.07
N PRO A 375 15.20 25.07 8.72
CA PRO A 375 15.04 26.40 8.12
C PRO A 375 15.78 26.60 6.79
N ASP A 376 16.95 25.98 6.62
CA ASP A 376 17.72 26.08 5.37
C ASP A 376 17.06 25.34 4.19
N ALA A 377 16.07 24.48 4.47
CA ALA A 377 15.29 23.76 3.47
C ALA A 377 14.01 24.51 3.04
N TRP A 378 13.73 25.69 3.60
CA TRP A 378 12.50 26.42 3.31
C TRP A 378 12.57 27.19 1.99
N GLY A 379 11.41 27.38 1.35
CA GLY A 379 11.32 28.15 0.10
C GLY A 379 11.71 27.39 -1.17
N PHE A 380 11.89 26.06 -1.08
CA PHE A 380 12.25 25.20 -2.21
C PHE A 380 11.19 24.16 -2.51
N ASP A 381 11.35 23.52 -3.68
CA ASP A 381 10.45 22.47 -4.15
C ASP A 381 11.15 21.10 -4.04
N TYR A 382 10.41 20.10 -3.54
CA TYR A 382 10.94 18.78 -3.23
C TYR A 382 10.05 17.67 -3.80
N ASN A 383 10.64 16.74 -4.54
CA ASN A 383 9.92 15.58 -5.07
C ASN A 383 10.04 14.41 -4.08
N LEU A 384 8.91 14.00 -3.49
CA LEU A 384 8.84 12.94 -2.48
C LEU A 384 8.35 11.63 -3.11
N THR A 385 9.09 11.15 -4.11
CA THR A 385 8.67 10.00 -4.94
C THR A 385 9.42 8.71 -4.64
N GLY A 386 10.49 8.77 -3.84
CA GLY A 386 11.42 7.65 -3.69
C GLY A 386 12.15 7.35 -5.01
N VAL A 387 12.78 6.17 -5.09
CA VAL A 387 13.39 5.70 -6.34
C VAL A 387 12.29 5.07 -7.21
N PRO A 388 12.05 5.58 -8.44
CA PRO A 388 10.99 5.06 -9.31
C PRO A 388 11.19 3.59 -9.69
N ASN A 389 10.09 2.82 -9.73
CA ASN A 389 10.13 1.42 -10.16
C ASN A 389 9.80 1.31 -11.65
N THR A 390 10.54 0.48 -12.39
CA THR A 390 10.16 0.11 -13.77
C THR A 390 9.14 -1.03 -13.78
N LEU A 391 8.53 -1.29 -14.94
CA LEU A 391 7.68 -2.48 -15.11
C LEU A 391 8.43 -3.77 -14.80
N ASP A 392 9.66 -3.92 -15.29
CA ASP A 392 10.49 -5.09 -15.04
C ASP A 392 10.78 -5.28 -13.55
N ASP A 393 10.94 -4.18 -12.82
CA ASP A 393 11.13 -4.21 -11.38
C ASP A 393 9.88 -4.71 -10.66
N VAL A 394 8.70 -4.20 -11.01
CA VAL A 394 7.44 -4.66 -10.42
C VAL A 394 7.17 -6.13 -10.73
N VAL A 395 7.37 -6.56 -11.98
CA VAL A 395 7.20 -7.96 -12.38
C VAL A 395 8.15 -8.86 -11.59
N ARG A 396 9.41 -8.45 -11.44
CA ARG A 396 10.41 -9.19 -10.66
C ARG A 396 10.06 -9.25 -9.18
N ASP A 397 9.67 -8.13 -8.59
CA ASP A 397 9.32 -8.04 -7.16
C ASP A 397 8.07 -8.87 -6.84
N MET A 398 7.06 -8.78 -7.70
CA MET A 398 5.84 -9.59 -7.62
C MET A 398 6.17 -11.09 -7.76
N ALA A 399 7.03 -11.48 -8.71
CA ALA A 399 7.51 -12.86 -8.82
C ALA A 399 8.27 -13.34 -7.58
N LEU A 400 9.13 -12.50 -6.98
CA LEU A 400 9.80 -12.77 -5.71
C LEU A 400 8.82 -12.85 -4.53
N GLY A 401 7.65 -12.23 -4.62
CA GLY A 401 6.54 -12.43 -3.69
C GLY A 401 5.74 -13.72 -3.93
N GLY A 402 6.09 -14.52 -4.94
CA GLY A 402 5.27 -15.65 -5.43
C GLY A 402 3.97 -15.21 -6.10
N MET A 403 3.90 -13.95 -6.51
CA MET A 403 2.79 -13.35 -7.21
C MET A 403 3.13 -13.09 -8.66
N HIS A 404 3.35 -14.14 -9.46
CA HIS A 404 3.54 -13.96 -10.89
C HIS A 404 2.40 -13.16 -11.50
N VAL A 405 2.75 -12.08 -12.18
CA VAL A 405 1.82 -11.21 -12.88
C VAL A 405 2.02 -11.34 -14.38
N ARG A 406 0.91 -11.34 -15.12
CA ARG A 406 0.94 -11.22 -16.59
C ARG A 406 0.87 -9.76 -16.97
N VAL A 407 1.82 -9.31 -17.79
CA VAL A 407 1.78 -7.97 -18.39
C VAL A 407 0.76 -7.95 -19.53
N GLN A 408 -0.06 -6.91 -19.58
CA GLN A 408 -1.05 -6.64 -20.63
C GLN A 408 -0.86 -5.21 -21.15
N ASP A 409 -1.32 -4.94 -22.37
CA ASP A 409 -1.51 -3.55 -22.81
C ASP A 409 -2.52 -2.84 -21.88
N TRP A 410 -2.44 -1.51 -21.78
CA TRP A 410 -3.31 -0.74 -20.90
C TRP A 410 -4.80 -0.97 -21.19
N ASP A 411 -5.21 -0.94 -22.45
CA ASP A 411 -6.64 -1.06 -22.80
C ASP A 411 -7.14 -2.49 -22.57
N GLU A 412 -6.30 -3.49 -22.87
CA GLU A 412 -6.58 -4.90 -22.59
C GLU A 412 -6.70 -5.17 -21.09
N TRP A 413 -5.74 -4.66 -20.31
CA TRP A 413 -5.72 -4.81 -18.86
C TRP A 413 -6.94 -4.17 -18.23
N ARG A 414 -7.29 -2.96 -18.65
CA ARG A 414 -8.47 -2.23 -18.17
C ARG A 414 -9.76 -3.03 -18.42
N ALA A 415 -9.94 -3.54 -19.63
CA ALA A 415 -11.13 -4.32 -19.97
C ALA A 415 -11.22 -5.62 -19.15
N ASP A 416 -10.10 -6.34 -19.01
CA ASP A 416 -10.00 -7.56 -18.19
C ASP A 416 -10.26 -7.29 -16.70
N ALA A 417 -9.68 -6.21 -16.16
CA ALA A 417 -9.87 -5.80 -14.77
C ALA A 417 -11.33 -5.43 -14.47
N LEU A 418 -11.97 -4.65 -15.35
CA LEU A 418 -13.38 -4.29 -15.21
C LEU A 418 -14.30 -5.50 -15.27
N ALA A 419 -14.10 -6.40 -16.25
CA ALA A 419 -14.89 -7.61 -16.37
C ALA A 419 -14.77 -8.52 -15.13
N ARG A 420 -13.58 -8.59 -14.52
CA ARG A 420 -13.37 -9.35 -13.27
C ARG A 420 -14.00 -8.69 -12.05
N LEU A 421 -13.92 -7.36 -11.94
CA LEU A 421 -14.58 -6.61 -10.87
C LEU A 421 -16.10 -6.69 -10.96
N GLU A 422 -16.66 -6.82 -12.16
CA GLU A 422 -18.09 -7.06 -12.38
C GLU A 422 -18.49 -8.49 -12.02
N ALA A 423 -17.66 -9.49 -12.38
CA ALA A 423 -17.92 -10.89 -12.08
C ALA A 423 -17.78 -11.25 -10.60
N ASP A 424 -16.84 -10.60 -9.90
CA ASP A 424 -16.56 -10.81 -8.47
C ASP A 424 -16.38 -9.45 -7.76
N PRO A 425 -17.50 -8.78 -7.41
CA PRO A 425 -17.46 -7.44 -6.84
C PRO A 425 -16.74 -7.39 -5.49
N VAL A 426 -15.75 -6.51 -5.39
CA VAL A 426 -15.04 -6.19 -4.15
C VAL A 426 -15.41 -4.77 -3.75
N PRO A 427 -16.17 -4.56 -2.66
CA PRO A 427 -16.66 -3.24 -2.25
C PRO A 427 -15.58 -2.16 -2.23
N GLU A 428 -14.40 -2.49 -1.73
CA GLU A 428 -13.25 -1.60 -1.59
C GLU A 428 -12.63 -1.21 -2.95
N LEU A 429 -12.80 -2.03 -4.00
CA LEU A 429 -12.33 -1.73 -5.36
C LEU A 429 -13.39 -1.04 -6.24
N THR A 430 -14.58 -0.77 -5.69
CA THR A 430 -15.64 -0.03 -6.41
C THR A 430 -15.16 1.34 -6.89
N PHE A 431 -14.34 2.02 -6.08
CA PHE A 431 -13.73 3.29 -6.47
C PHE A 431 -12.83 3.14 -7.71
N LEU A 432 -11.97 2.12 -7.72
CA LEU A 432 -11.10 1.84 -8.86
C LEU A 432 -11.91 1.52 -10.11
N ALA A 433 -12.98 0.73 -10.00
CA ALA A 433 -13.85 0.42 -11.13
C ALA A 433 -14.41 1.69 -11.79
N ARG A 434 -14.88 2.65 -10.98
CA ARG A 434 -15.39 3.94 -11.47
C ARG A 434 -14.30 4.77 -12.15
N VAL A 435 -13.11 4.84 -11.56
CA VAL A 435 -11.95 5.51 -12.15
C VAL A 435 -11.60 4.90 -13.52
N LEU A 436 -11.61 3.57 -13.63
CA LEU A 436 -11.33 2.87 -14.89
C LEU A 436 -12.46 3.01 -15.92
N GLN A 437 -13.65 3.44 -15.53
CA GLN A 437 -14.77 3.70 -16.45
C GLN A 437 -14.79 5.15 -16.96
N SER A 438 -14.33 6.12 -16.17
CA SER A 438 -14.38 7.55 -16.51
C SER A 438 -13.35 7.96 -17.58
N PRO A 439 -13.77 8.50 -18.74
CA PRO A 439 -12.86 8.99 -19.79
C PRO A 439 -11.85 10.03 -19.30
N THR A 440 -12.25 10.94 -18.42
CA THR A 440 -11.38 11.96 -17.83
C THR A 440 -10.30 11.32 -16.97
N ALA A 441 -10.67 10.36 -16.12
CA ALA A 441 -9.73 9.69 -15.24
C ALA A 441 -8.77 8.74 -16.01
N LEU A 442 -9.18 8.20 -17.16
CA LEU A 442 -8.30 7.43 -18.04
C LEU A 442 -7.14 8.26 -18.58
N LYS A 443 -7.36 9.55 -18.87
CA LYS A 443 -6.29 10.45 -19.31
C LYS A 443 -5.26 10.71 -18.21
N LEU A 444 -5.72 10.81 -16.96
CA LEU A 444 -4.84 10.87 -15.78
C LEU A 444 -3.99 9.59 -15.68
N CYS A 445 -4.61 8.42 -15.82
CA CYS A 445 -3.89 7.14 -15.80
C CYS A 445 -2.88 7.05 -16.94
N GLU A 446 -3.26 7.46 -18.16
CA GLU A 446 -2.38 7.47 -19.33
C GLU A 446 -1.13 8.32 -19.10
N ALA A 447 -1.31 9.56 -18.59
CA ALA A 447 -0.20 10.46 -18.29
C ALA A 447 0.70 9.89 -17.18
N THR A 448 0.12 9.31 -16.14
CA THR A 448 0.87 8.67 -15.04
C THR A 448 1.69 7.47 -15.51
N LEU A 449 1.13 6.61 -16.37
CA LEU A 449 1.79 5.37 -16.83
C LEU A 449 2.87 5.62 -17.89
N LYS A 450 2.71 6.66 -18.71
CA LYS A 450 3.67 7.02 -19.79
C LYS A 450 4.72 8.05 -19.33
N GLY A 451 4.49 8.71 -18.19
CA GLY A 451 5.37 9.74 -17.66
C GLY A 451 6.81 9.27 -17.43
N PRO A 452 7.80 10.19 -17.52
CA PRO A 452 9.17 9.90 -17.13
C PRO A 452 9.31 9.60 -15.63
N ALA A 453 10.50 9.13 -15.25
CA ALA A 453 10.90 9.05 -13.85
C ALA A 453 10.99 10.45 -13.26
N ALA A 454 10.42 10.64 -12.07
CA ALA A 454 10.61 11.87 -11.31
C ALA A 454 12.04 11.90 -10.73
N THR A 455 12.74 13.02 -10.89
CA THR A 455 14.05 13.24 -10.26
C THR A 455 13.89 14.05 -8.98
N MET A 456 14.80 13.85 -8.04
CA MET A 456 14.67 14.35 -6.68
C MET A 456 16.04 14.67 -6.07
N ASP A 457 16.91 15.31 -6.85
CA ASP A 457 18.31 15.56 -6.51
C ASP A 457 18.46 16.42 -5.24
N ARG A 458 17.63 17.47 -5.09
CA ARG A 458 17.58 18.32 -3.89
C ARG A 458 17.06 17.52 -2.70
N THR A 459 15.97 16.76 -2.87
CA THR A 459 15.46 15.89 -1.81
C THR A 459 16.51 14.88 -1.36
N ALA A 460 17.22 14.24 -2.29
CA ALA A 460 18.28 13.28 -1.98
C ALA A 460 19.40 13.93 -1.17
N ALA A 461 19.92 15.06 -1.64
CA ALA A 461 20.96 15.82 -0.94
C ALA A 461 20.52 16.25 0.47
N LEU A 462 19.27 16.70 0.63
CA LEU A 462 18.72 17.06 1.93
C LEU A 462 18.61 15.84 2.86
N THR A 463 18.09 14.71 2.35
CA THR A 463 17.96 13.50 3.17
C THR A 463 19.31 13.00 3.66
N GLU A 464 20.36 13.10 2.83
CA GLU A 464 21.74 12.78 3.22
C GLU A 464 22.27 13.76 4.27
N ALA A 465 22.13 15.07 4.04
CA ALA A 465 22.60 16.11 4.95
C ALA A 465 21.96 16.02 6.34
N LEU A 466 20.68 15.66 6.41
CA LEU A 466 19.93 15.49 7.66
C LEU A 466 20.08 14.10 8.29
N GLY A 467 20.85 13.18 7.68
CA GLY A 467 21.00 11.81 8.15
C GLY A 467 19.69 11.01 8.17
N LEU A 468 18.75 11.36 7.28
CA LEU A 468 17.49 10.64 7.10
C LEU A 468 17.71 9.35 6.31
N ALA A 469 16.72 8.46 6.35
CA ALA A 469 16.76 7.27 5.51
C ALA A 469 16.81 7.69 4.03
N PRO A 470 17.79 7.18 3.25
CA PRO A 470 17.88 7.52 1.84
C PRO A 470 16.65 6.99 1.12
N ALA A 471 16.29 7.65 0.02
CA ALA A 471 15.27 7.11 -0.87
C ALA A 471 15.66 5.71 -1.34
N ALA A 472 14.68 4.82 -1.28
CA ALA A 472 14.79 3.48 -1.82
C ALA A 472 13.62 3.23 -2.77
N ARG A 473 13.73 2.14 -3.53
CA ARG A 473 12.58 1.63 -4.27
C ARG A 473 11.54 1.14 -3.28
N TYR A 474 10.27 1.41 -3.58
CA TYR A 474 9.16 0.77 -2.90
C TYR A 474 8.99 -0.66 -3.46
N ASP A 475 9.89 -1.56 -3.08
CA ASP A 475 10.03 -2.92 -3.59
C ASP A 475 9.13 -3.94 -2.85
N ALA A 476 9.22 -5.22 -3.22
CA ALA A 476 8.49 -6.30 -2.56
C ALA A 476 8.71 -6.38 -1.04
N ARG A 477 9.91 -6.04 -0.56
CA ARG A 477 10.21 -6.07 0.88
C ARG A 477 9.52 -4.91 1.60
N ALA A 478 9.58 -3.71 1.03
CA ALA A 478 8.90 -2.53 1.56
C ALA A 478 7.37 -2.67 1.52
N GLN A 479 6.84 -3.38 0.52
CA GLN A 479 5.41 -3.65 0.35
C GLN A 479 4.88 -4.84 1.16
N LEU A 480 5.76 -5.67 1.76
CA LEU A 480 5.37 -6.94 2.36
C LEU A 480 4.22 -6.81 3.35
N ARG A 481 4.36 -5.91 4.33
CA ARG A 481 3.32 -5.67 5.34
C ARG A 481 2.03 -5.14 4.74
N THR A 482 2.14 -4.30 3.71
CA THR A 482 0.99 -3.80 2.96
C THR A 482 0.25 -4.96 2.28
N PHE A 483 0.97 -5.89 1.62
CA PHE A 483 0.33 -7.07 1.01
C PHE A 483 -0.30 -8.01 2.02
N GLU A 484 0.33 -8.24 3.17
CA GLU A 484 -0.26 -9.01 4.27
C GLU A 484 -1.56 -8.38 4.75
N LYS A 485 -1.57 -7.05 4.92
CA LYS A 485 -2.76 -6.30 5.33
C LYS A 485 -3.85 -6.33 4.27
N LEU A 486 -3.50 -6.08 2.99
CA LEU A 486 -4.44 -6.20 1.87
C LEU A 486 -5.06 -7.60 1.79
N ALA A 487 -4.30 -8.64 2.09
CA ALA A 487 -4.82 -10.01 2.09
C ALA A 487 -5.71 -10.29 3.30
N HIS A 488 -5.38 -9.75 4.48
CA HIS A 488 -6.24 -9.79 5.65
C HIS A 488 -7.59 -9.09 5.38
N ASP A 489 -7.54 -7.95 4.68
CA ASP A 489 -8.71 -7.15 4.31
C ASP A 489 -9.48 -7.74 3.10
N GLY A 490 -9.04 -8.89 2.55
CA GLY A 490 -9.71 -9.57 1.42
C GLY A 490 -9.46 -8.96 0.04
N LEU A 491 -8.60 -7.95 -0.04
CA LEU A 491 -8.28 -7.20 -1.26
C LEU A 491 -7.24 -7.89 -2.14
N ALA A 492 -6.28 -8.57 -1.51
CA ALA A 492 -5.27 -9.36 -2.20
C ALA A 492 -5.42 -10.85 -1.85
N ARG A 493 -4.96 -11.72 -2.74
CA ARG A 493 -4.85 -13.15 -2.46
C ARG A 493 -3.38 -13.54 -2.38
N LEU A 494 -2.87 -13.73 -1.17
CA LEU A 494 -1.54 -14.32 -0.97
C LEU A 494 -1.52 -15.76 -1.51
N PRO A 495 -0.37 -16.23 -2.02
CA PRO A 495 -0.22 -17.62 -2.40
C PRO A 495 -0.55 -18.57 -1.23
N HIS A 496 -1.46 -19.51 -1.46
CA HIS A 496 -1.93 -20.50 -0.50
C HIS A 496 -1.39 -21.89 -0.86
N LYS A 497 -1.32 -22.80 0.13
CA LYS A 497 -0.90 -24.21 -0.08
C LYS A 497 -1.76 -25.00 -1.08
N ASP A 498 -2.98 -24.53 -1.34
CA ASP A 498 -3.91 -25.15 -2.30
C ASP A 498 -3.72 -24.58 -3.71
N ASP A 499 -2.94 -23.50 -3.85
CA ASP A 499 -2.56 -22.99 -5.16
C ASP A 499 -1.55 -23.91 -5.83
N GLN A 500 -1.46 -23.82 -7.15
CA GLN A 500 -0.45 -24.57 -7.91
C GLN A 500 0.94 -24.15 -7.43
N PRO A 501 1.80 -25.10 -7.01
CA PRO A 501 3.08 -24.75 -6.42
C PRO A 501 4.00 -24.11 -7.46
N TYR A 502 4.70 -23.06 -7.01
CA TYR A 502 5.71 -22.35 -7.79
C TYR A 502 6.88 -23.27 -8.15
N LEU A 503 7.34 -24.05 -7.18
CA LEU A 503 8.44 -25.01 -7.33
C LEU A 503 8.11 -26.27 -6.53
N TRP A 504 8.36 -27.45 -7.10
CA TRP A 504 8.20 -28.71 -6.38
C TRP A 504 9.21 -29.76 -6.82
N PHE A 505 9.51 -30.68 -5.92
CA PHE A 505 10.43 -31.78 -6.14
C PHE A 505 10.03 -32.98 -5.29
N SER A 506 10.50 -34.16 -5.68
CA SER A 506 10.22 -35.39 -4.95
C SER A 506 11.33 -35.66 -3.93
N GLU A 507 10.98 -36.27 -2.82
CA GLU A 507 11.90 -36.75 -1.80
C GLU A 507 11.47 -38.14 -1.37
N THR A 508 12.25 -39.14 -1.74
CA THR A 508 12.08 -40.51 -1.24
C THR A 508 13.06 -40.75 -0.10
N THR A 509 12.59 -41.33 1.01
CA THR A 509 13.46 -41.76 2.11
C THR A 509 13.21 -43.23 2.44
N GLU A 510 14.25 -43.93 2.85
CA GLU A 510 14.20 -45.33 3.27
C GLU A 510 14.96 -45.53 4.57
N GLY A 511 14.43 -46.39 5.44
CA GLY A 511 15.09 -46.76 6.68
C GLY A 511 14.23 -47.68 7.52
N GLY A 512 14.26 -47.48 8.83
CA GLY A 512 13.45 -48.30 9.72
C GLY A 512 13.14 -47.66 11.05
N VAL A 513 12.01 -48.08 11.62
CA VAL A 513 11.49 -47.63 12.92
C VAL A 513 11.34 -48.80 13.87
N ARG A 514 11.38 -48.53 15.16
CA ARG A 514 11.18 -49.52 16.23
C ARG A 514 10.40 -48.92 17.40
N PRO A 515 9.73 -49.75 18.21
CA PRO A 515 9.09 -49.28 19.43
C PRO A 515 10.08 -48.60 20.36
N ILE A 516 9.70 -47.43 20.87
CA ILE A 516 10.54 -46.64 21.76
C ILE A 516 10.83 -47.44 23.04
N GLY A 517 12.10 -47.46 23.46
CA GLY A 517 12.55 -48.21 24.65
C GLY A 517 12.81 -49.71 24.42
N THR A 518 12.67 -50.21 23.19
CA THR A 518 12.92 -51.64 22.87
C THR A 518 14.17 -51.85 22.01
N ALA A 519 14.77 -53.03 22.15
CA ALA A 519 15.89 -53.52 21.32
C ALA A 519 15.40 -54.36 20.13
N ALA A 520 14.13 -54.25 19.75
CA ALA A 520 13.55 -54.98 18.63
C ALA A 520 14.21 -54.56 17.29
N PRO A 521 14.33 -55.48 16.32
CA PRO A 521 14.80 -55.14 14.99
C PRO A 521 13.89 -54.06 14.36
N ALA A 522 14.50 -53.11 13.64
CA ALA A 522 13.76 -52.04 13.01
C ALA A 522 12.87 -52.59 11.88
N SER A 523 11.60 -52.24 11.91
CA SER A 523 10.68 -52.49 10.79
C SER A 523 10.94 -51.49 9.67
N PRO A 524 10.87 -51.91 8.40
CA PRO A 524 11.11 -51.02 7.27
C PRO A 524 10.11 -49.86 7.27
N CYS A 525 10.61 -48.67 6.94
CA CYS A 525 9.83 -47.45 6.87
C CYS A 525 10.35 -46.61 5.71
N ALA A 526 9.46 -46.21 4.80
CA ALA A 526 9.81 -45.39 3.66
C ALA A 526 8.79 -44.28 3.45
N THR A 527 9.24 -43.12 3.01
CA THR A 527 8.38 -41.99 2.61
C THR A 527 8.57 -41.71 1.13
N ASP A 528 7.47 -41.45 0.42
CA ASP A 528 7.50 -40.84 -0.91
C ASP A 528 6.76 -39.52 -0.82
N LEU A 529 7.53 -38.43 -0.73
CA LEU A 529 7.00 -37.08 -0.53
C LEU A 529 7.21 -36.24 -1.78
N THR A 530 6.22 -35.43 -2.13
CA THR A 530 6.37 -34.25 -2.97
C THR A 530 6.47 -33.04 -2.05
N LEU A 531 7.63 -32.39 -2.08
CA LEU A 531 7.90 -31.13 -1.41
C LEU A 531 7.60 -29.99 -2.37
N SER A 532 6.81 -29.01 -1.92
CA SER A 532 6.34 -27.92 -2.76
C SER A 532 6.40 -26.58 -2.06
N ILE A 533 6.76 -25.57 -2.83
CA ILE A 533 6.83 -24.18 -2.43
C ILE A 533 5.73 -23.45 -3.21
N ALA A 534 4.73 -22.94 -2.52
CA ALA A 534 3.67 -22.12 -3.11
C ALA A 534 4.22 -20.74 -3.50
N SER A 535 5.15 -20.20 -2.73
CA SER A 535 5.76 -18.89 -2.99
C SER A 535 7.13 -18.72 -2.33
N MET A 536 7.93 -17.80 -2.86
CA MET A 536 9.15 -17.36 -2.17
C MET A 536 8.86 -16.64 -0.85
N HIS A 537 7.66 -16.04 -0.68
CA HIS A 537 7.21 -15.51 0.61
C HIS A 537 7.16 -16.59 1.71
N GLN A 538 6.58 -17.75 1.40
CA GLN A 538 6.55 -18.92 2.28
C GLN A 538 7.96 -19.34 2.74
N LEU A 539 8.95 -19.24 1.85
CA LEU A 539 10.34 -19.55 2.19
C LEU A 539 11.06 -18.46 2.99
N VAL A 540 10.89 -17.19 2.61
CA VAL A 540 11.64 -16.09 3.24
C VAL A 540 11.07 -15.73 4.60
N THR A 541 9.74 -15.69 4.72
CA THR A 541 9.04 -15.28 5.94
C THR A 541 8.80 -16.47 6.87
N GLU A 542 8.26 -17.57 6.36
CA GLU A 542 7.89 -18.73 7.19
C GLU A 542 8.99 -19.80 7.27
N ARG A 543 9.96 -19.76 6.34
CA ARG A 543 10.97 -20.82 6.11
C ARG A 543 10.34 -22.21 6.02
N ARG A 544 9.18 -22.29 5.39
CA ARG A 544 8.36 -23.50 5.32
C ARG A 544 8.26 -24.01 3.89
N VAL A 545 8.22 -25.33 3.76
CA VAL A 545 7.95 -26.06 2.52
C VAL A 545 6.78 -26.99 2.80
N ASP A 546 5.77 -27.01 1.93
CA ASP A 546 4.64 -27.92 2.06
C ASP A 546 5.06 -29.33 1.64
N ALA A 547 4.56 -30.34 2.34
CA ALA A 547 4.81 -31.75 2.04
C ALA A 547 3.49 -32.49 1.81
N ARG A 548 3.42 -33.24 0.72
CA ARG A 548 2.33 -34.18 0.39
C ARG A 548 2.92 -35.51 -0.03
N GLY A 549 2.16 -36.60 0.05
CA GLY A 549 2.62 -37.92 -0.40
C GLY A 549 2.17 -39.03 0.54
N GLU A 550 2.97 -40.09 0.60
CA GLU A 550 2.64 -41.30 1.34
C GLU A 550 3.78 -41.76 2.25
N LEU A 551 3.41 -42.40 3.36
CA LEU A 551 4.30 -43.12 4.25
C LEU A 551 3.98 -44.62 4.20
N ARG A 552 4.98 -45.45 3.89
CA ARG A 552 4.90 -46.91 3.93
C ARG A 552 5.63 -47.43 5.17
N CYS A 553 4.88 -47.79 6.19
CA CYS A 553 5.45 -48.29 7.44
C CYS A 553 4.58 -49.41 8.03
N PRO A 554 4.88 -50.69 7.75
CA PRO A 554 4.10 -51.83 8.24
C PRO A 554 3.99 -51.93 9.76
N ALA A 555 4.90 -51.29 10.51
CA ALA A 555 4.81 -51.20 11.97
C ALA A 555 3.70 -50.26 12.47
N VAL A 556 3.19 -49.38 11.59
CA VAL A 556 2.07 -48.47 11.86
C VAL A 556 0.79 -49.04 11.26
N HIS A 557 0.82 -49.35 9.96
CA HIS A 557 -0.32 -49.87 9.20
C HIS A 557 0.18 -50.66 7.97
N PRO A 558 -0.48 -51.76 7.56
CA PRO A 558 -0.07 -52.56 6.40
C PRO A 558 -0.15 -51.78 5.08
N ASP A 559 -1.20 -50.97 4.89
CA ASP A 559 -1.36 -50.09 3.73
C ASP A 559 -0.66 -48.73 3.92
N PRO A 560 -0.26 -48.03 2.84
CA PRO A 560 0.35 -46.71 2.91
C PRO A 560 -0.54 -45.69 3.60
N LEU A 561 0.05 -44.85 4.46
CA LEU A 561 -0.62 -43.72 5.07
C LEU A 561 -0.49 -42.49 4.17
N THR A 562 -1.59 -41.77 3.95
CA THR A 562 -1.59 -40.52 3.17
C THR A 562 -1.27 -39.32 4.07
N VAL A 563 -0.44 -38.40 3.58
CA VAL A 563 -0.19 -37.11 4.24
C VAL A 563 -1.39 -36.18 4.01
N GLU A 564 -2.18 -35.91 5.05
CA GLU A 564 -3.29 -34.94 5.00
C GLU A 564 -2.78 -33.50 5.13
N ARG A 565 -1.77 -33.29 5.98
CA ARG A 565 -1.07 -32.00 6.13
C ARG A 565 0.40 -32.27 6.42
N GLY A 566 1.29 -31.66 5.66
CA GLY A 566 2.73 -31.81 5.87
C GLY A 566 3.45 -30.48 5.73
N ASP A 567 4.31 -30.20 6.70
CA ASP A 567 5.12 -29.00 6.76
C ASP A 567 6.58 -29.37 7.02
N VAL A 568 7.50 -28.73 6.30
CA VAL A 568 8.94 -28.85 6.50
C VAL A 568 9.50 -27.45 6.78
N TRP A 569 10.02 -27.24 7.98
CA TRP A 569 10.69 -25.99 8.34
C TRP A 569 12.19 -26.08 8.12
N ILE A 570 12.74 -25.05 7.50
CA ILE A 570 14.17 -24.86 7.20
C ILE A 570 14.75 -23.94 8.28
N ARG A 571 15.69 -24.45 9.07
CA ARG A 571 16.25 -23.76 10.24
C ARG A 571 15.15 -23.14 11.11
N PRO A 572 14.26 -23.97 11.70
CA PRO A 572 13.11 -23.52 12.50
C PRO A 572 13.48 -22.58 13.67
N GLU A 573 14.76 -22.53 14.06
CA GLU A 573 15.27 -21.73 15.17
C GLU A 573 16.50 -20.89 14.80
N GLU A 574 16.67 -20.53 13.53
CA GLU A 574 17.88 -19.84 13.06
C GLU A 574 19.18 -20.61 13.35
N GLY A 575 19.09 -21.93 13.52
CA GLY A 575 20.23 -22.74 13.91
C GLY A 575 20.75 -22.42 15.31
N ILE A 576 19.93 -21.86 16.20
CA ILE A 576 20.20 -21.80 17.65
C ILE A 576 19.77 -23.16 18.25
N PRO A 577 20.61 -23.86 19.03
CA PRO A 577 20.24 -25.13 19.64
C PRO A 577 19.35 -24.93 20.87
N GLN A 578 18.29 -25.75 21.01
CA GLN A 578 17.36 -25.76 22.15
C GLN A 578 18.01 -26.12 23.51
N GLN A 579 19.19 -26.74 23.49
CA GLN A 579 19.93 -27.18 24.68
C GLN A 579 21.39 -26.72 24.57
N HIS A 580 22.13 -26.67 25.70
CA HIS A 580 23.58 -26.37 25.79
C HIS A 580 24.46 -27.45 25.11
N GLY A 581 24.14 -27.82 23.87
CA GLY A 581 24.80 -28.86 23.10
C GLY A 581 25.15 -28.41 21.68
N LEU A 582 25.97 -29.21 21.00
CA LEU A 582 26.52 -28.93 19.66
C LEU A 582 25.63 -29.43 18.50
N ARG A 583 24.35 -29.75 18.77
CA ARG A 583 23.40 -30.26 17.77
C ARG A 583 22.48 -29.12 17.33
N HIS A 584 22.59 -28.70 16.08
CA HIS A 584 21.77 -27.62 15.53
C HIS A 584 20.71 -28.20 14.61
N GLN A 585 19.45 -27.85 14.80
CA GLN A 585 18.38 -28.33 13.94
C GLN A 585 18.44 -27.63 12.59
N LEU A 586 18.54 -28.43 11.52
CA LEU A 586 18.59 -27.97 10.14
C LEU A 586 17.21 -28.01 9.48
N LEU A 587 16.50 -29.13 9.64
CA LEU A 587 15.16 -29.34 9.09
C LEU A 587 14.24 -29.95 10.16
N CYS A 588 12.97 -29.57 10.13
CA CYS A 588 11.90 -30.17 10.92
C CYS A 588 10.72 -30.52 10.03
N TYR A 589 10.38 -31.79 9.94
CA TYR A 589 9.21 -32.30 9.22
C TYR A 589 8.12 -32.54 10.26
N ARG A 590 6.90 -32.05 10.01
CA ARG A 590 5.71 -32.45 10.76
C ARG A 590 4.63 -32.85 9.78
N LEU A 591 4.22 -34.10 9.86
CA LEU A 591 3.21 -34.69 8.99
C LEU A 591 2.04 -35.16 9.84
N GLN A 592 0.83 -34.79 9.43
CA GLN A 592 -0.41 -35.41 9.85
C GLN A 592 -0.79 -36.44 8.79
N LEU A 593 -0.96 -37.67 9.22
CA LEU A 593 -1.10 -38.85 8.38
C LEU A 593 -2.46 -39.50 8.63
N ARG A 594 -3.00 -40.13 7.60
CA ARG A 594 -4.22 -40.93 7.67
C ARG A 594 -4.00 -42.31 7.09
N ASP A 595 -4.37 -43.34 7.84
CA ASP A 595 -4.37 -44.72 7.35
C ASP A 595 -5.65 -45.04 6.56
N ALA A 596 -5.67 -46.20 5.90
CA ALA A 596 -6.78 -46.65 5.06
C ALA A 596 -8.08 -46.87 5.86
N ASP A 597 -7.97 -47.18 7.15
CA ASP A 597 -9.10 -47.39 8.08
C ASP A 597 -9.64 -46.06 8.66
N GLY A 598 -9.02 -44.92 8.32
CA GLY A 598 -9.41 -43.59 8.80
C GLY A 598 -8.79 -43.19 10.14
N GLY A 599 -7.87 -43.99 10.68
CA GLY A 599 -7.04 -43.63 11.82
C GLY A 599 -6.08 -42.48 11.49
N ARG A 600 -5.86 -41.61 12.48
CA ARG A 600 -4.99 -40.43 12.34
C ARG A 600 -3.71 -40.60 13.13
N TRP A 601 -2.60 -40.24 12.50
CA TRP A 601 -1.25 -40.36 13.03
C TRP A 601 -0.48 -39.07 12.81
N TRP A 602 0.62 -38.91 13.54
CA TRP A 602 1.57 -37.84 13.31
C TRP A 602 2.98 -38.41 13.18
N LEU A 603 3.78 -37.78 12.33
CA LEU A 603 5.21 -38.04 12.20
C LEU A 603 5.97 -36.74 12.39
N GLU A 604 6.94 -36.75 13.30
CA GLU A 604 7.91 -35.65 13.44
C GLU A 604 9.30 -36.13 13.03
N GLY A 605 9.87 -35.49 12.02
CA GLY A 605 11.21 -35.76 11.51
C GLY A 605 12.17 -34.62 11.80
N ARG A 606 13.36 -34.90 12.31
CA ARG A 606 14.36 -33.88 12.63
C ARG A 606 15.72 -34.20 12.02
N LYS A 607 16.30 -33.22 11.35
CA LYS A 607 17.66 -33.27 10.80
C LYS A 607 18.57 -32.34 11.59
N TYR A 608 19.76 -32.82 11.96
CA TYR A 608 20.69 -32.08 12.81
C TYR A 608 22.07 -31.92 12.14
N ALA A 609 22.67 -30.74 12.26
CA ALA A 609 24.10 -30.53 12.04
C ALA A 609 24.90 -30.99 13.26
N ARG A 610 26.04 -31.67 13.04
CA ARG A 610 26.98 -32.07 14.09
C ARG A 610 28.42 -31.79 13.64
N ALA A 611 29.30 -31.39 14.57
CA ALA A 611 30.74 -31.30 14.32
C ALA A 611 31.37 -32.70 14.21
N ARG A 612 31.28 -33.38 13.05
CA ARG A 612 31.94 -34.66 12.74
C ARG A 612 32.34 -34.75 11.27
N ARG A 613 33.36 -35.58 10.96
CA ARG A 613 34.02 -35.72 9.64
C ARG A 613 33.15 -36.26 8.49
N ASP A 614 31.98 -36.83 8.77
CA ASP A 614 31.10 -37.38 7.74
C ASP A 614 29.93 -36.42 7.46
N LEU A 615 30.20 -35.38 6.66
CA LEU A 615 29.18 -34.44 6.18
C LEU A 615 28.15 -35.14 5.29
N TRP A 616 28.56 -36.18 4.56
CA TRP A 616 27.75 -36.79 3.51
C TRP A 616 26.61 -37.66 4.05
N ARG A 617 26.84 -38.33 5.19
CA ARG A 617 25.77 -39.02 5.92
C ARG A 617 24.83 -38.04 6.63
N GLN A 618 25.37 -36.93 7.16
CA GLN A 618 24.57 -35.91 7.87
C GLN A 618 23.62 -35.14 6.95
N THR A 619 23.98 -34.96 5.69
CA THR A 619 23.11 -34.32 4.70
C THR A 619 21.97 -35.21 4.21
N ARG A 620 21.93 -36.50 4.59
CA ARG A 620 20.93 -37.45 4.06
C ARG A 620 20.05 -38.13 5.12
N ALA A 621 20.47 -38.16 6.38
CA ALA A 621 19.73 -38.83 7.47
C ALA A 621 18.70 -37.92 8.17
N LEU A 622 17.53 -38.48 8.47
CA LEU A 622 16.42 -37.87 9.19
C LEU A 622 16.03 -38.78 10.36
N SER A 623 16.07 -38.26 11.59
CA SER A 623 15.53 -38.98 12.75
C SER A 623 14.02 -38.77 12.79
N ILE A 624 13.24 -39.84 12.86
CA ILE A 624 11.78 -39.77 12.83
C ILE A 624 11.16 -40.37 14.10
N GLU A 625 10.08 -39.75 14.55
CA GLU A 625 9.19 -40.23 15.61
C GLU A 625 7.77 -40.29 15.07
N ILE A 626 7.04 -41.36 15.40
CA ILE A 626 5.66 -41.58 14.94
C ILE A 626 4.78 -41.88 16.14
N GLY A 627 3.62 -41.25 16.20
CA GLY A 627 2.61 -41.47 17.24
C GLY A 627 1.20 -41.38 16.67
N ARG A 628 0.22 -41.90 17.42
CA ARG A 628 -1.19 -41.73 17.10
C ARG A 628 -1.64 -40.31 17.44
N ALA A 629 -2.62 -39.77 16.73
CA ALA A 629 -3.12 -38.42 16.98
C ALA A 629 -3.58 -38.25 18.45
N GLY A 630 -2.98 -37.29 19.16
CA GLY A 630 -3.25 -37.02 20.59
C GLY A 630 -2.42 -37.85 21.57
N GLU A 631 -1.60 -38.78 21.10
CA GLU A 631 -0.71 -39.62 21.91
C GLU A 631 0.77 -39.24 21.71
N VAL A 632 1.62 -39.63 22.66
CA VAL A 632 3.08 -39.51 22.53
C VAL A 632 3.63 -40.48 21.47
N ALA A 633 4.86 -40.26 21.01
CA ALA A 633 5.50 -41.15 20.05
C ALA A 633 5.54 -42.59 20.60
N SER A 634 5.18 -43.55 19.76
CA SER A 634 5.27 -44.98 20.06
C SER A 634 6.42 -45.64 19.32
N LEU A 635 6.81 -45.09 18.16
CA LEU A 635 7.89 -45.57 17.31
C LEU A 635 8.93 -44.47 17.08
N ALA A 636 10.20 -44.86 17.02
CA ALA A 636 11.29 -43.97 16.62
C ALA A 636 12.29 -44.69 15.70
N GLY A 637 12.92 -43.95 14.80
CA GLY A 637 13.82 -44.52 13.79
C GLY A 637 14.68 -43.49 13.07
N GLU A 638 15.41 -43.97 12.08
CA GLU A 638 16.18 -43.13 11.16
C GLU A 638 15.83 -43.56 9.74
N VAL A 639 15.53 -42.58 8.89
CA VAL A 639 15.33 -42.75 7.45
C VAL A 639 16.35 -41.88 6.71
N VAL A 640 16.74 -42.33 5.53
CA VAL A 640 17.82 -41.70 4.76
C VAL A 640 17.37 -41.54 3.31
N VAL A 641 17.65 -40.38 2.72
CA VAL A 641 17.48 -40.17 1.27
C VAL A 641 18.52 -41.01 0.53
N PRO A 642 18.18 -41.94 -0.39
CA PRO A 642 19.14 -42.78 -1.12
C PRO A 642 20.22 -41.98 -1.87
N ALA A 643 21.40 -42.57 -2.02
CA ALA A 643 22.63 -41.89 -2.48
C ALA A 643 22.57 -41.54 -3.97
N ASP A 644 22.06 -42.51 -4.71
CA ASP A 644 21.78 -42.54 -6.14
C ASP A 644 20.59 -41.67 -6.52
N SER A 645 19.64 -41.46 -5.62
CA SER A 645 18.47 -40.62 -5.87
C SER A 645 18.68 -39.15 -5.48
N TYR A 646 19.59 -38.83 -4.55
CA TYR A 646 19.75 -37.48 -3.98
C TYR A 646 19.90 -36.36 -5.03
N VAL A 647 20.83 -36.49 -5.99
CA VAL A 647 21.05 -35.43 -7.01
C VAL A 647 19.85 -35.34 -7.95
N ARG A 648 19.31 -36.48 -8.35
CA ARG A 648 18.15 -36.57 -9.23
C ARG A 648 16.90 -35.97 -8.58
N ASP A 649 16.69 -36.20 -7.31
CA ASP A 649 15.47 -35.84 -6.59
C ASP A 649 15.53 -34.39 -6.09
N GLN A 650 16.69 -33.93 -5.60
CA GLN A 650 16.84 -32.63 -4.91
C GLN A 650 17.42 -31.52 -5.79
N ILE A 651 18.00 -31.84 -6.95
CA ILE A 651 18.65 -30.85 -7.83
C ILE A 651 18.04 -30.91 -9.24
N ASP A 652 18.11 -32.06 -9.92
CA ASP A 652 17.67 -32.18 -11.31
C ASP A 652 16.15 -32.31 -11.44
N GLY A 653 15.52 -32.95 -10.46
CA GLY A 653 14.08 -33.25 -10.38
C GLY A 653 13.21 -32.06 -9.99
N ILE A 654 13.81 -30.90 -9.73
CA ILE A 654 13.09 -29.67 -9.46
C ILE A 654 12.23 -29.30 -10.67
N LYS A 655 10.92 -29.29 -10.45
CA LYS A 655 9.92 -28.80 -11.39
C LYS A 655 9.49 -27.41 -10.94
N VAL A 656 9.18 -26.58 -11.92
CA VAL A 656 8.75 -25.19 -11.73
C VAL A 656 7.47 -25.03 -12.55
N ASP A 657 6.58 -24.13 -12.12
CA ASP A 657 5.30 -23.87 -12.78
C ASP A 657 5.46 -23.85 -14.32
N PRO A 658 4.75 -24.74 -15.05
CA PRO A 658 4.91 -24.88 -16.49
C PRO A 658 4.54 -23.60 -17.26
N ARG A 659 3.74 -22.70 -16.68
CA ARG A 659 3.34 -21.43 -17.26
C ARG A 659 4.47 -20.41 -17.37
N LEU A 660 5.57 -20.61 -16.64
CA LEU A 660 6.74 -19.72 -16.69
C LEU A 660 7.56 -19.92 -17.97
N THR A 661 8.20 -18.86 -18.43
CA THR A 661 9.16 -18.91 -19.56
C THR A 661 10.41 -19.72 -19.19
N SER A 662 11.19 -20.13 -20.20
CA SER A 662 12.43 -20.89 -19.99
C SER A 662 13.48 -20.14 -19.15
N GLN A 663 13.53 -18.81 -19.25
CA GLN A 663 14.46 -17.99 -18.48
C GLN A 663 14.02 -17.89 -17.02
N GLU A 664 12.73 -17.65 -16.76
CA GLU A 664 12.15 -17.61 -15.41
C GLU A 664 12.29 -18.95 -14.70
N LYS A 665 12.09 -20.08 -15.40
CA LYS A 665 12.32 -21.43 -14.85
C LYS A 665 13.76 -21.62 -14.37
N ARG A 666 14.75 -21.10 -15.11
CA ARG A 666 16.17 -21.18 -14.72
C ARG A 666 16.46 -20.27 -13.53
N ALA A 667 15.94 -19.05 -13.54
CA ALA A 667 16.09 -18.10 -12.43
C ALA A 667 15.48 -18.65 -11.13
N ALA A 668 14.27 -19.20 -11.18
CA ALA A 668 13.59 -19.83 -10.05
C ALA A 668 14.43 -20.94 -9.40
N LYS A 669 14.95 -21.86 -10.22
CA LYS A 669 15.83 -22.95 -9.76
C LYS A 669 17.10 -22.42 -9.12
N LEU A 670 17.76 -21.45 -9.74
CA LEU A 670 18.99 -20.84 -9.21
C LEU A 670 18.75 -20.13 -7.88
N THR A 671 17.66 -19.35 -7.78
CA THR A 671 17.30 -18.65 -6.54
C THR A 671 17.03 -19.63 -5.40
N TRP A 672 16.28 -20.71 -5.66
CA TRP A 672 16.06 -21.78 -4.69
C TRP A 672 17.36 -22.43 -4.22
N LEU A 673 18.19 -22.90 -5.17
CA LEU A 673 19.44 -23.60 -4.86
C LEU A 673 20.42 -22.69 -4.10
N ALA A 674 20.51 -21.42 -4.50
CA ALA A 674 21.36 -20.44 -3.83
C ALA A 674 20.87 -20.14 -2.40
N TRP A 675 19.57 -19.90 -2.22
CA TRP A 675 18.99 -19.62 -0.91
C TRP A 675 19.08 -20.82 0.03
N PHE A 676 18.66 -22.01 -0.43
CA PHE A 676 18.72 -23.24 0.35
C PHE A 676 20.17 -23.60 0.71
N GLY A 677 21.09 -23.49 -0.25
CA GLY A 677 22.52 -23.70 -0.04
C GLY A 677 23.12 -22.75 1.00
N LEU A 678 22.76 -21.47 0.96
CA LEU A 678 23.18 -20.47 1.94
C LEU A 678 22.67 -20.81 3.36
N GLU A 679 21.40 -21.16 3.48
CA GLU A 679 20.79 -21.49 4.78
C GLU A 679 21.37 -22.77 5.36
N MET A 680 21.51 -23.83 4.56
CA MET A 680 22.17 -25.06 4.99
C MET A 680 23.64 -24.84 5.34
N GLY A 681 24.37 -24.01 4.57
CA GLY A 681 25.75 -23.63 4.86
C GLY A 681 25.91 -22.90 6.19
N ARG A 682 25.05 -21.91 6.47
CA ARG A 682 24.99 -21.23 7.78
C ARG A 682 24.74 -22.22 8.92
N GLY A 683 23.80 -23.13 8.73
CA GLY A 683 23.46 -24.15 9.73
C GLY A 683 24.59 -25.17 9.98
N LEU A 684 25.35 -25.55 8.95
CA LEU A 684 26.47 -26.50 9.06
C LEU A 684 27.73 -25.86 9.67
N LEU A 685 27.98 -24.57 9.40
CA LEU A 685 29.13 -23.83 9.96
C LEU A 685 28.90 -23.38 11.41
N GLY A 686 27.64 -23.19 11.84
CA GLY A 686 27.26 -22.79 13.20
C GLY A 686 27.91 -23.62 14.32
N PRO A 687 27.82 -24.97 14.31
CA PRO A 687 28.48 -25.80 15.32
C PRO A 687 30.00 -25.64 15.38
N PHE A 688 30.68 -25.41 14.25
CA PHE A 688 32.13 -25.16 14.22
C PHE A 688 32.48 -23.78 14.79
N ALA A 689 31.73 -22.74 14.42
CA ALA A 689 31.93 -21.39 14.94
C ALA A 689 31.70 -21.31 16.44
N ARG A 690 30.67 -22.01 16.97
CA ARG A 690 30.45 -22.12 18.42
C ARG A 690 31.46 -23.00 19.12
N ALA A 691 31.86 -24.15 18.55
CA ALA A 691 32.94 -24.95 19.14
C ALA A 691 34.26 -24.17 19.21
N ALA A 692 34.56 -23.37 18.18
CA ALA A 692 35.70 -22.44 18.17
C ALA A 692 35.53 -21.32 19.22
N ALA A 693 34.33 -20.73 19.35
CA ALA A 693 34.05 -19.74 20.38
C ALA A 693 34.14 -20.32 21.80
N ASP A 694 33.63 -21.54 22.03
CA ASP A 694 33.73 -22.28 23.29
C ASP A 694 35.19 -22.66 23.64
N LEU A 695 36.03 -22.91 22.62
CA LEU A 695 37.47 -23.12 22.78
C LEU A 695 38.24 -21.82 23.06
N LEU A 696 37.71 -20.68 22.61
CA LEU A 696 38.29 -19.34 22.79
C LEU A 696 37.73 -18.61 24.02
N ASP A 697 36.71 -19.16 24.69
CA ASP A 697 36.15 -18.60 25.92
C ASP A 697 37.07 -18.86 27.11
N LEU A 698 37.98 -17.91 27.35
CA LEU A 698 38.96 -17.89 28.44
C LEU A 698 38.34 -17.78 29.85
N ARG A 699 37.00 -17.75 29.99
CA ARG A 699 36.30 -17.64 31.28
C ARG A 699 35.72 -18.96 31.81
N ARG A 700 35.93 -20.09 31.12
CA ARG A 700 35.49 -21.39 31.66
C ARG A 700 36.36 -21.81 32.86
N PRO A 701 35.77 -22.09 34.03
CA PRO A 701 36.49 -22.81 35.09
C PRO A 701 36.78 -24.24 34.60
N GLN A 702 37.99 -24.73 34.89
CA GLN A 702 38.44 -26.08 34.52
C GLN A 702 37.40 -27.13 34.95
N THR A 703 37.02 -28.00 34.01
CA THR A 703 36.19 -29.18 34.33
C THR A 703 36.99 -30.18 35.15
N SER A 704 36.34 -30.87 36.09
CA SER A 704 36.92 -31.85 37.02
C SER A 704 37.70 -33.01 36.38
N THR A 705 37.56 -33.22 35.07
CA THR A 705 38.36 -34.19 34.30
C THR A 705 39.81 -33.77 34.04
N GLU A 706 40.15 -32.49 34.21
CA GLU A 706 41.54 -32.00 34.08
C GLU A 706 42.35 -32.08 35.38
N HIS A 707 41.72 -32.44 36.50
CA HIS A 707 42.42 -32.62 37.78
C HIS A 707 43.11 -34.00 37.94
N ASN A 708 42.82 -34.95 37.04
CA ASN A 708 43.35 -36.33 37.09
C ASN A 708 44.19 -36.69 35.85
N ARG A 709 45.00 -35.76 35.36
CA ARG A 709 46.09 -36.05 34.40
C ARG A 709 47.41 -35.50 34.88
#